data_AF-W7B5B2-F1
#
_entry.id   AF-W7B5B2-F1
#
_cell.length_a   1.000
_cell.length_b   1.000
_cell.length_c   1.000
_cell.angle_alpha   90.00
_cell.angle_beta   90.00
_cell.angle_gamma   90.00
#
_symmetry.space_group_name_H-M   'P 1'
#
loop_
_entity.id
_entity.type
_entity.pdbx_description
1 polymer ?
#
loop_
_entity_poly.entity_id
_entity_poly.type
_entity_poly.pdbx_seq_one_letter_code
_entity_poly.pdbx_strand_id
1 'polypeptide(L)'
;MKYLHNGLKLLICIVIVFGSIGLSTNAKVTAESPLSATLPAPINQIFPDAALAQVIATKLGKTITDTVTVADLNTITSISSAEGSSKGITSLDGMQNVHNLQDLRLSSNNISDITPLAGLTNLAIGRFDSQTITVPQASNNGSFVLNLTGVLKNMSGGIPTTIFNISNSGTYSSPNVTWNGLTTQTSLSFRFQQDVVVNGNAIGIFHGTVTQPTQNIIYDPIGPINTVFPDEMLAQVIATKLGKNVTDVVNQADLNTIVSLSTAETLNKGITSLVGMEHLKYITSLDLINNNISDVTPLSGLTQLGALSLVGNHISDISPLANLTNLNTFRFDSQTLTMPAVNTTDPLSITEMTITGISGNQLAPYTISNGGTYSAPTITWTGLTNQLKVTYSFFEAVTLGNGTGNYHGTVTVPLVPDTTPPVITADSNFTYEQHEAVTASQFLLDIHATTDDGSVITSDFATAVDLDVVGDYTVTLTSTDQYGNVAAPVTVTVHIVDTTAPVITASPTVTYDIDQTVSEADFLDSIVAKTDDGSTITSDFETAVIFAVPGEYTVTLQSTDSSGNVAKPVRVTVKIVSSAVPVISADSDVTYKQYATVSATQFLRDDKASASNDGIVSSDFASVVNLGVAGDYVVTLNAVNSDGVAAVPVKVTVHVIASKPDDPTKPVEPTNPDKTKPTKSQIDSGKMQNVPRLPETGDSSLPLAGFGWIVLIAGALLLKKRS
;
A
#
# COMPACT_ATOMS: atom_id res chain seq x y z
N MET A 1 -30.12 -32.19 42.16
CA MET A 1 -29.19 -32.88 43.09
C MET A 1 -28.85 -31.86 44.19
N LYS A 2 -29.06 -32.15 45.48
CA LYS A 2 -28.09 -32.77 46.45
C LYS A 2 -26.77 -31.98 46.55
N TYR A 3 -26.23 -31.55 47.69
CA TYR A 3 -26.63 -31.32 49.11
C TYR A 3 -25.72 -30.13 49.60
N LEU A 4 -26.09 -29.17 50.46
CA LEU A 4 -26.44 -29.17 51.91
C LEU A 4 -25.26 -29.43 52.88
N HIS A 5 -25.29 -28.75 54.04
CA HIS A 5 -24.34 -28.75 55.20
C HIS A 5 -23.08 -27.87 55.04
N ASN A 6 -22.84 -26.84 55.89
CA ASN A 6 -22.60 -26.76 57.36
C ASN A 6 -21.14 -27.12 57.73
N GLY A 7 -20.35 -26.32 58.46
CA GLY A 7 -20.52 -24.94 58.96
C GLY A 7 -19.82 -24.72 60.33
N LEU A 8 -19.10 -23.60 60.55
CA LEU A 8 -18.44 -23.33 61.85
C LEU A 8 -18.28 -21.83 62.23
N LYS A 9 -19.10 -21.41 63.20
CA LYS A 9 -18.90 -20.41 64.28
C LYS A 9 -17.92 -19.21 64.13
N LEU A 10 -18.53 -18.02 64.18
CA LEU A 10 -18.32 -16.97 65.21
C LEU A 10 -17.03 -16.12 65.21
N LEU A 11 -17.16 -14.86 64.76
CA LEU A 11 -16.89 -13.69 65.62
C LEU A 11 -17.84 -12.53 65.26
N ILE A 12 -17.96 -11.53 66.15
CA ILE A 12 -18.96 -10.45 66.10
C ILE A 12 -18.31 -9.13 65.63
N CYS A 13 -18.98 -8.41 64.73
CA CYS A 13 -19.07 -6.95 64.78
C CYS A 13 -20.28 -6.44 63.98
N ILE A 14 -20.78 -5.24 64.33
CA ILE A 14 -22.08 -4.70 63.87
C ILE A 14 -21.85 -3.44 63.02
N VAL A 15 -22.57 -3.32 61.91
CA VAL A 15 -23.36 -2.14 61.47
C VAL A 15 -24.15 -2.52 60.21
N ILE A 16 -25.37 -1.99 60.05
CA ILE A 16 -26.35 -2.38 59.03
C ILE A 16 -26.67 -1.19 58.12
N VAL A 17 -26.53 -1.34 56.79
CA VAL A 17 -27.45 -0.73 55.80
C VAL A 17 -27.58 -1.64 54.56
N PHE A 18 -28.74 -2.27 54.41
CA PHE A 18 -29.45 -2.56 53.16
C PHE A 18 -30.95 -2.47 53.56
N GLY A 19 -31.91 -2.11 52.72
CA GLY A 19 -31.94 -2.09 51.26
C GLY A 19 -33.28 -2.71 50.85
N SER A 20 -34.30 -1.88 50.65
CA SER A 20 -35.70 -2.31 50.69
C SER A 20 -36.34 -2.47 49.30
N ILE A 21 -36.69 -3.71 48.96
CA ILE A 21 -37.78 -4.04 48.02
C ILE A 21 -38.75 -4.95 48.78
N GLY A 22 -40.04 -4.63 48.73
CA GLY A 22 -41.05 -5.22 49.62
C GLY A 22 -41.76 -6.46 49.08
N LEU A 23 -42.34 -7.21 50.00
CA LEU A 23 -43.43 -8.17 49.75
C LEU A 23 -44.55 -7.88 50.76
N SER A 24 -45.80 -7.97 50.31
CA SER A 24 -46.96 -7.51 51.07
C SER A 24 -47.51 -8.56 52.04
N THR A 25 -47.68 -8.17 53.30
CA THR A 25 -48.53 -8.87 54.27
C THR A 25 -49.36 -7.85 55.04
N ASN A 26 -50.66 -8.11 55.17
CA ASN A 26 -51.61 -7.22 55.86
C ASN A 26 -51.37 -7.19 57.38
N ALA A 27 -50.42 -6.38 57.83
CA ALA A 27 -50.27 -6.01 59.24
C ALA A 27 -50.99 -4.68 59.48
N LYS A 28 -52.03 -4.69 60.34
CA LYS A 28 -52.71 -3.47 60.79
C LYS A 28 -51.84 -2.74 61.81
N VAL A 29 -50.85 -2.00 61.34
CA VAL A 29 -49.97 -1.19 62.20
C VAL A 29 -50.76 -0.03 62.79
N THR A 30 -51.28 -0.22 64.01
CA THR A 30 -51.60 0.88 64.90
C THR A 30 -50.29 1.53 65.32
N ALA A 31 -49.99 2.71 64.78
CA ALA A 31 -48.88 3.52 65.26
C ALA A 31 -49.13 3.88 66.74
N GLU A 32 -48.12 3.67 67.59
CA GLU A 32 -48.21 4.03 69.01
C GLU A 32 -48.23 5.56 69.16
N SER A 33 -49.22 6.08 69.86
CA SER A 33 -49.34 7.51 70.15
C SER A 33 -48.39 7.90 71.28
N PRO A 34 -47.60 8.98 71.16
CA PRO A 34 -46.65 9.37 72.19
C PRO A 34 -47.38 9.84 73.47
N LEU A 35 -47.08 9.16 74.58
CA LEU A 35 -47.40 9.54 75.97
C LEU A 35 -48.80 10.16 76.20
N SER A 36 -49.85 9.31 76.23
CA SER A 36 -50.97 9.62 77.10
C SER A 36 -50.52 9.46 78.57
N ALA A 37 -50.25 10.59 79.24
CA ALA A 37 -49.88 10.58 80.65
C ALA A 37 -51.04 10.02 81.50
N THR A 38 -50.79 8.97 82.28
CA THR A 38 -51.82 8.33 83.11
C THR A 38 -52.29 9.28 84.21
N LEU A 39 -53.50 9.81 84.06
CA LEU A 39 -54.11 10.71 85.03
C LEU A 39 -54.33 10.00 86.39
N PRO A 40 -54.12 10.69 87.52
CA PRO A 40 -53.84 12.12 87.66
C PRO A 40 -52.37 12.49 87.44
N ALA A 41 -52.13 13.62 86.75
CA ALA A 41 -50.79 14.12 86.44
C ALA A 41 -50.74 15.68 86.47
N PRO A 42 -49.54 16.29 86.57
CA PRO A 42 -49.37 17.74 86.41
C PRO A 42 -49.85 18.26 85.05
N ILE A 43 -50.43 19.47 85.02
CA ILE A 43 -50.96 20.08 83.79
C ILE A 43 -49.90 20.15 82.68
N ASN A 44 -48.68 20.56 82.98
CA ASN A 44 -47.56 20.62 82.02
C ASN A 44 -46.99 19.27 81.55
N GLN A 45 -47.44 18.15 82.13
CA GLN A 45 -47.12 16.80 81.65
C GLN A 45 -48.24 16.22 80.76
N ILE A 46 -49.47 16.73 80.92
CA ILE A 46 -50.63 16.37 80.09
C ILE A 46 -50.66 17.22 78.82
N PHE A 47 -50.33 18.50 78.95
CA PHE A 47 -50.24 19.48 77.88
C PHE A 47 -48.77 19.95 77.76
N PRO A 48 -47.96 19.37 76.86
CA PRO A 48 -46.54 19.69 76.74
C PRO A 48 -46.26 21.09 76.18
N ASP A 49 -47.21 21.66 75.43
CA ASP A 49 -47.14 23.04 74.96
C ASP A 49 -47.37 24.01 76.13
N ALA A 50 -46.35 24.82 76.45
CA ALA A 50 -46.36 25.68 77.63
C ALA A 50 -47.44 26.78 77.58
N ALA A 51 -47.82 27.25 76.39
CA ALA A 51 -48.90 28.22 76.25
C ALA A 51 -50.25 27.54 76.50
N LEU A 52 -50.48 26.37 75.92
CA LEU A 52 -51.70 25.57 76.15
C LEU A 52 -51.83 25.13 77.62
N ALA A 53 -50.74 24.67 78.23
CA ALA A 53 -50.69 24.35 79.66
C ALA A 53 -51.12 25.55 80.52
N GLN A 54 -50.65 26.76 80.20
CA GLN A 54 -51.06 27.97 80.90
C GLN A 54 -52.54 28.33 80.64
N VAL A 55 -53.08 28.10 79.44
CA VAL A 55 -54.53 28.26 79.17
C VAL A 55 -55.37 27.31 80.02
N ILE A 56 -55.01 26.02 80.06
CA ILE A 56 -55.72 25.01 80.86
C ILE A 56 -55.60 25.30 82.37
N ALA A 57 -54.40 25.64 82.84
CA ALA A 57 -54.17 26.02 84.24
C ALA A 57 -55.02 27.23 84.64
N THR A 58 -55.04 28.28 83.82
CA THR A 58 -55.88 29.47 84.03
C THR A 58 -57.37 29.11 84.05
N LYS A 59 -57.82 28.22 83.14
CA LYS A 59 -59.22 27.76 83.06
C LYS A 59 -59.67 27.01 84.32
N LEU A 60 -58.76 26.28 84.96
CA LEU A 60 -59.00 25.50 86.18
C LEU A 60 -58.72 26.27 87.48
N GLY A 61 -58.23 27.52 87.41
CA GLY A 61 -57.79 28.27 88.59
C GLY A 61 -56.54 27.66 89.26
N LYS A 62 -55.71 26.95 88.50
CA LYS A 62 -54.50 26.22 88.93
C LYS A 62 -53.23 26.82 88.32
N THR A 63 -52.07 26.33 88.75
CA THR A 63 -50.76 26.56 88.13
C THR A 63 -50.38 25.42 87.18
N ILE A 64 -49.45 25.63 86.25
CA ILE A 64 -49.05 24.61 85.27
C ILE A 64 -48.40 23.35 85.89
N THR A 65 -47.93 23.43 87.13
CA THR A 65 -47.35 22.32 87.89
C THR A 65 -48.36 21.57 88.75
N ASP A 66 -49.59 22.08 88.91
CA ASP A 66 -50.59 21.43 89.74
C ASP A 66 -51.14 20.16 89.07
N THR A 67 -51.38 19.15 89.90
CA THR A 67 -51.97 17.88 89.46
C THR A 67 -53.46 18.03 89.17
N VAL A 68 -53.90 17.42 88.07
CA VAL A 68 -55.31 17.33 87.65
C VAL A 68 -55.73 15.89 87.39
N THR A 69 -57.01 15.65 87.63
CA THR A 69 -57.73 14.39 87.41
C THR A 69 -58.55 14.45 86.11
N VAL A 70 -59.09 13.31 85.67
CA VAL A 70 -60.13 13.26 84.62
C VAL A 70 -61.35 14.13 85.02
N ALA A 71 -61.69 14.19 86.30
CA ALA A 71 -62.81 14.99 86.78
C ALA A 71 -62.56 16.50 86.65
N ASP A 72 -61.33 16.97 86.93
CA ASP A 72 -60.93 18.37 86.71
C ASP A 72 -61.02 18.73 85.21
N LEU A 73 -60.43 17.92 84.33
CA LEU A 73 -60.44 18.22 82.88
C LEU A 73 -61.87 18.21 82.30
N ASN A 74 -62.74 17.34 82.82
CA ASN A 74 -64.15 17.29 82.44
C ASN A 74 -64.99 18.49 82.92
N THR A 75 -64.47 19.42 83.73
CA THR A 75 -65.14 20.71 83.98
C THR A 75 -64.96 21.72 82.85
N ILE A 76 -63.98 21.51 81.95
CA ILE A 76 -63.67 22.43 80.85
C ILE A 76 -64.65 22.19 79.69
N THR A 77 -65.72 22.99 79.65
CA THR A 77 -66.71 22.97 78.56
C THR A 77 -66.42 23.97 77.45
N SER A 78 -65.57 24.97 77.68
CA SER A 78 -65.25 26.03 76.69
C SER A 78 -63.87 26.63 76.89
N ILE A 79 -63.21 27.00 75.79
CA ILE A 79 -62.03 27.88 75.75
C ILE A 79 -62.33 29.00 74.77
N SER A 80 -62.62 30.19 75.30
CA SER A 80 -62.99 31.39 74.55
C SER A 80 -61.78 32.07 73.89
N SER A 81 -62.03 32.99 72.95
CA SER A 81 -60.95 33.68 72.23
C SER A 81 -60.04 34.50 73.15
N ALA A 82 -60.55 35.03 74.27
CA ALA A 82 -59.73 35.73 75.26
C ALA A 82 -58.73 34.78 75.96
N GLU A 83 -59.14 33.52 76.14
CA GLU A 83 -58.37 32.47 76.80
C GLU A 83 -57.42 31.75 75.84
N GLY A 84 -57.87 31.40 74.62
CA GLY A 84 -57.13 30.54 73.69
C GLY A 84 -56.55 31.20 72.44
N SER A 85 -57.02 32.37 72.00
CA SER A 85 -56.48 33.03 70.80
C SER A 85 -55.22 33.86 71.09
N SER A 86 -54.33 33.95 70.11
CA SER A 86 -53.09 34.75 70.15
C SER A 86 -52.20 34.45 71.36
N LYS A 87 -51.99 33.17 71.68
CA LYS A 87 -51.16 32.70 72.82
C LYS A 87 -49.80 32.13 72.41
N GLY A 88 -49.60 31.86 71.12
CA GLY A 88 -48.38 31.20 70.62
C GLY A 88 -48.42 29.67 70.76
N ILE A 89 -49.61 29.07 70.85
CA ILE A 89 -49.78 27.61 70.95
C ILE A 89 -49.29 26.95 69.65
N THR A 90 -48.46 25.93 69.79
CA THR A 90 -47.84 25.17 68.70
C THR A 90 -48.40 23.74 68.58
N SER A 91 -48.63 23.06 69.70
CA SER A 91 -49.25 21.73 69.75
C SER A 91 -50.56 21.74 70.54
N LEU A 92 -51.46 20.82 70.18
CA LEU A 92 -52.70 20.51 70.91
C LEU A 92 -52.61 19.21 71.72
N ASP A 93 -51.42 18.62 71.85
CA ASP A 93 -51.20 17.44 72.68
C ASP A 93 -51.73 17.68 74.10
N GLY A 94 -52.54 16.74 74.59
CA GLY A 94 -53.27 16.82 75.85
C GLY A 94 -54.77 17.10 75.66
N MET A 95 -55.17 17.79 74.58
CA MET A 95 -56.58 18.14 74.33
C MET A 95 -57.49 16.91 74.17
N GLN A 96 -56.96 15.76 73.77
CA GLN A 96 -57.70 14.51 73.67
C GLN A 96 -58.33 14.04 74.99
N ASN A 97 -57.87 14.58 76.14
CA ASN A 97 -58.38 14.27 77.48
C ASN A 97 -59.53 15.21 77.93
N VAL A 98 -59.89 16.23 77.14
CA VAL A 98 -60.85 17.28 77.53
C VAL A 98 -62.24 16.98 76.94
N HIS A 99 -62.78 15.81 77.29
CA HIS A 99 -63.91 15.18 76.58
C HIS A 99 -65.23 15.98 76.59
N ASN A 100 -65.42 16.88 77.55
CA ASN A 100 -66.64 17.70 77.69
C ASN A 100 -66.60 19.05 76.95
N LEU A 101 -65.53 19.32 76.19
CA LEU A 101 -65.34 20.59 75.47
C LEU A 101 -66.36 20.77 74.31
N GLN A 102 -67.04 21.92 74.29
CA GLN A 102 -68.09 22.27 73.33
C GLN A 102 -67.72 23.46 72.43
N ASP A 103 -66.90 24.40 72.93
CA ASP A 103 -66.46 25.59 72.20
C ASP A 103 -64.95 25.78 72.37
N LEU A 104 -64.18 25.74 71.27
CA LEU A 104 -62.72 25.85 71.27
C LEU A 104 -62.26 26.93 70.29
N ARG A 105 -61.67 28.01 70.82
CA ARG A 105 -61.23 29.16 70.03
C ARG A 105 -59.74 29.43 70.20
N LEU A 106 -58.98 28.99 69.20
CA LEU A 106 -57.52 29.03 69.12
C LEU A 106 -57.03 29.81 67.90
N SER A 107 -57.83 30.76 67.39
CA SER A 107 -57.46 31.70 66.32
C SER A 107 -56.10 32.35 66.54
N SER A 108 -55.36 32.59 65.45
CA SER A 108 -54.07 33.33 65.47
C SER A 108 -52.99 32.72 66.37
N ASN A 109 -52.84 31.40 66.33
CA ASN A 109 -51.74 30.66 66.97
C ASN A 109 -50.79 30.05 65.91
N ASN A 110 -49.96 29.10 66.31
CA ASN A 110 -48.95 28.44 65.48
C ASN A 110 -49.26 26.94 65.28
N ILE A 111 -50.54 26.55 65.43
CA ILE A 111 -50.98 25.15 65.44
C ILE A 111 -50.85 24.55 64.05
N SER A 112 -50.08 23.47 63.94
CA SER A 112 -49.89 22.73 62.68
C SER A 112 -50.55 21.35 62.67
N ASP A 113 -50.90 20.81 63.85
CA ASP A 113 -51.51 19.50 64.03
C ASP A 113 -52.80 19.62 64.87
N ILE A 114 -53.92 19.14 64.33
CA ILE A 114 -55.21 19.07 65.02
C ILE A 114 -55.72 17.64 65.25
N THR A 115 -54.86 16.62 65.10
CA THR A 115 -55.20 15.23 65.46
C THR A 115 -55.64 15.03 66.92
N PRO A 116 -55.14 15.79 67.94
CA PRO A 116 -55.63 15.64 69.32
C PRO A 116 -57.13 15.95 69.50
N LEU A 117 -57.76 16.64 68.54
CA LEU A 117 -59.20 16.95 68.58
C LEU A 117 -60.08 15.81 68.05
N ALA A 118 -59.52 14.78 67.42
CA ALA A 118 -60.25 13.73 66.70
C ALA A 118 -61.27 12.97 67.56
N GLY A 119 -61.02 12.84 68.87
CA GLY A 119 -61.90 12.15 69.83
C GLY A 119 -62.93 13.05 70.53
N LEU A 120 -62.95 14.36 70.27
CA LEU A 120 -63.78 15.32 71.01
C LEU A 120 -65.19 15.44 70.40
N THR A 121 -65.98 14.37 70.54
CA THR A 121 -67.33 14.25 69.95
C THR A 121 -68.36 15.25 70.47
N ASN A 122 -68.07 15.98 71.55
CA ASN A 122 -68.93 17.04 72.10
C ASN A 122 -68.64 18.43 71.51
N LEU A 123 -67.55 18.58 70.73
CA LEU A 123 -67.10 19.87 70.21
C LEU A 123 -68.04 20.36 69.10
N ALA A 124 -68.73 21.47 69.35
CA ALA A 124 -69.77 22.03 68.48
C ALA A 124 -69.36 23.36 67.83
N ILE A 125 -68.39 24.09 68.40
CA ILE A 125 -67.87 25.36 67.87
C ILE A 125 -66.34 25.29 67.82
N GLY A 126 -65.77 25.55 66.64
CA GLY A 126 -64.34 25.59 66.40
C GLY A 126 -63.90 26.91 65.74
N ARG A 127 -62.85 27.53 66.29
CA ARG A 127 -62.13 28.63 65.64
C ARG A 127 -60.64 28.34 65.62
N PHE A 128 -60.15 27.87 64.48
CA PHE A 128 -58.75 27.48 64.21
C PHE A 128 -58.21 28.24 63.00
N ASP A 129 -58.73 29.46 62.81
CA ASP A 129 -58.35 30.37 61.74
C ASP A 129 -57.00 31.03 61.99
N SER A 130 -56.45 31.65 60.95
CA SER A 130 -55.31 32.57 61.04
C SER A 130 -54.01 31.95 61.60
N GLN A 131 -53.83 30.63 61.51
CA GLN A 131 -52.62 29.97 62.02
C GLN A 131 -51.37 30.36 61.22
N THR A 132 -50.21 30.45 61.89
CA THR A 132 -48.92 30.77 61.27
C THR A 132 -47.88 29.72 61.61
N ILE A 133 -47.53 28.86 60.65
CA ILE A 133 -46.59 27.75 60.85
C ILE A 133 -45.27 28.13 60.20
N THR A 134 -44.22 28.35 60.99
CA THR A 134 -42.88 28.65 60.49
C THR A 134 -42.07 27.37 60.38
N VAL A 135 -41.69 26.96 59.16
CA VAL A 135 -40.77 25.83 58.96
C VAL A 135 -39.31 26.27 59.02
N PRO A 136 -38.36 25.40 59.42
CA PRO A 136 -36.94 25.74 59.47
C PRO A 136 -36.37 26.25 58.14
N GLN A 137 -35.27 27.00 58.24
CA GLN A 137 -34.38 27.24 57.10
C GLN A 137 -33.80 25.93 56.61
N ALA A 138 -33.79 25.75 55.29
CA ALA A 138 -33.18 24.60 54.62
C ALA A 138 -32.49 25.09 53.36
N SER A 139 -31.15 25.00 53.33
CA SER A 139 -30.30 25.41 52.21
C SER A 139 -30.69 24.68 50.92
N ASN A 140 -30.79 25.41 49.81
CA ASN A 140 -31.13 24.82 48.51
C ASN A 140 -30.43 25.50 47.33
N ASN A 141 -30.03 24.71 46.35
CA ASN A 141 -29.34 25.14 45.14
C ASN A 141 -30.36 25.56 44.05
N GLY A 142 -31.23 26.52 44.37
CA GLY A 142 -32.25 27.05 43.47
C GLY A 142 -33.52 26.21 43.31
N SER A 143 -33.67 25.10 44.05
CA SER A 143 -34.88 24.28 44.09
C SER A 143 -35.16 23.75 45.50
N PHE A 144 -36.35 24.01 46.04
CA PHE A 144 -36.77 23.59 47.38
C PHE A 144 -38.03 22.73 47.31
N VAL A 145 -38.05 21.63 48.07
CA VAL A 145 -39.19 20.72 48.19
C VAL A 145 -39.56 20.56 49.66
N LEU A 146 -40.76 20.98 50.04
CA LEU A 146 -41.31 20.78 51.38
C LEU A 146 -42.35 19.66 51.36
N ASN A 147 -42.04 18.55 52.04
CA ASN A 147 -43.00 17.46 52.27
C ASN A 147 -43.91 17.81 53.46
N LEU A 148 -45.23 17.86 53.23
CA LEU A 148 -46.19 18.31 54.23
C LEU A 148 -46.58 17.26 55.27
N THR A 149 -46.23 15.98 55.07
CA THR A 149 -46.69 14.84 55.90
C THR A 149 -46.34 14.97 57.38
N GLY A 150 -45.20 15.62 57.69
CA GLY A 150 -44.78 15.94 59.06
C GLY A 150 -45.03 17.39 59.49
N VAL A 151 -45.59 18.23 58.62
CA VAL A 151 -45.74 19.68 58.84
C VAL A 151 -47.17 20.06 59.18
N LEU A 152 -48.16 19.54 58.43
CA LEU A 152 -49.57 19.86 58.63
C LEU A 152 -50.39 18.56 58.77
N LYS A 153 -51.18 18.45 59.85
CA LYS A 153 -52.12 17.34 60.04
C LYS A 153 -53.52 17.83 60.42
N ASN A 154 -54.52 17.34 59.70
CA ASN A 154 -55.94 17.47 60.03
C ASN A 154 -56.38 16.43 61.08
N MET A 155 -57.67 16.40 61.45
CA MET A 155 -58.19 15.48 62.47
C MET A 155 -58.02 13.98 62.14
N SER A 156 -57.83 13.58 60.88
CA SER A 156 -57.56 12.18 60.50
C SER A 156 -56.07 11.86 60.32
N GLY A 157 -55.18 12.81 60.65
CA GLY A 157 -53.73 12.66 60.48
C GLY A 157 -53.22 12.90 59.06
N GLY A 158 -54.11 13.28 58.13
CA GLY A 158 -53.76 13.60 56.76
C GLY A 158 -53.39 15.08 56.56
N ILE A 159 -52.73 15.37 55.44
CA ILE A 159 -52.44 16.74 55.00
C ILE A 159 -53.77 17.48 54.72
N PRO A 160 -53.91 18.78 55.04
CA PRO A 160 -55.08 19.58 54.70
C PRO A 160 -55.46 19.52 53.22
N THR A 161 -56.76 19.39 52.94
CA THR A 161 -57.28 19.08 51.60
C THR A 161 -57.03 20.16 50.54
N THR A 162 -56.79 21.41 50.94
CA THR A 162 -56.65 22.55 50.03
C THR A 162 -55.39 23.35 50.34
N ILE A 163 -54.42 23.30 49.43
CA ILE A 163 -53.19 24.12 49.42
C ILE A 163 -53.31 25.16 48.29
N PHE A 164 -53.03 26.43 48.58
CA PHE A 164 -53.26 27.54 47.66
C PHE A 164 -52.35 28.76 47.97
N ASN A 165 -52.36 29.77 47.10
CA ASN A 165 -51.54 31.00 47.20
C ASN A 165 -50.06 30.70 47.49
N ILE A 166 -49.47 29.77 46.74
CA ILE A 166 -48.06 29.40 46.83
C ILE A 166 -47.22 30.55 46.21
N SER A 167 -46.24 31.07 46.95
CA SER A 167 -45.39 32.16 46.47
C SER A 167 -44.41 31.70 45.38
N ASN A 168 -43.84 32.66 44.64
CA ASN A 168 -42.71 32.44 43.73
C ASN A 168 -42.95 31.32 42.70
N SER A 169 -44.19 31.23 42.19
CA SER A 169 -44.65 30.23 41.22
C SER A 169 -44.47 28.76 41.64
N GLY A 170 -44.38 28.49 42.95
CA GLY A 170 -44.30 27.12 43.47
C GLY A 170 -45.55 26.31 43.16
N THR A 171 -45.39 25.00 43.04
CA THR A 171 -46.47 24.05 42.71
C THR A 171 -46.73 23.09 43.87
N TYR A 172 -47.94 22.54 43.96
CA TYR A 172 -48.30 21.51 44.94
C TYR A 172 -48.68 20.22 44.22
N SER A 173 -48.04 19.11 44.63
CA SER A 173 -48.39 17.75 44.23
C SER A 173 -48.22 16.86 45.46
N SER A 174 -49.34 16.43 46.05
CA SER A 174 -49.37 15.77 47.36
C SER A 174 -48.36 14.61 47.45
N PRO A 175 -47.49 14.56 48.47
CA PRO A 175 -47.50 15.35 49.71
C PRO A 175 -46.64 16.63 49.67
N ASN A 176 -46.10 17.03 48.52
CA ASN A 176 -45.02 18.02 48.41
C ASN A 176 -45.46 19.38 47.85
N VAL A 177 -44.92 20.47 48.41
CA VAL A 177 -44.88 21.80 47.76
C VAL A 177 -43.46 22.02 47.22
N THR A 178 -43.34 22.40 45.95
CA THR A 178 -42.06 22.49 45.22
C THR A 178 -41.87 23.87 44.61
N TRP A 179 -40.72 24.48 44.84
CA TRP A 179 -40.26 25.70 44.19
C TRP A 179 -39.01 25.41 43.37
N ASN A 180 -38.96 25.89 42.12
CA ASN A 180 -37.84 25.70 41.20
C ASN A 180 -37.44 27.05 40.59
N GLY A 181 -36.14 27.25 40.32
CA GLY A 181 -35.65 28.50 39.73
C GLY A 181 -35.60 29.66 40.73
N LEU A 182 -35.32 29.38 42.01
CA LEU A 182 -35.13 30.41 43.03
C LEU A 182 -33.79 31.13 42.80
N THR A 183 -33.85 32.39 42.34
CA THR A 183 -32.67 33.20 41.94
C THR A 183 -32.24 34.25 42.96
N THR A 184 -33.07 34.55 43.96
CA THR A 184 -32.85 35.65 44.92
C THR A 184 -33.36 35.29 46.32
N GLN A 185 -32.94 36.05 47.33
CA GLN A 185 -33.43 35.94 48.71
C GLN A 185 -34.94 36.23 48.76
N THR A 186 -35.75 35.18 48.64
CA THR A 186 -37.21 35.24 48.68
C THR A 186 -37.72 34.47 49.90
N SER A 187 -38.77 34.98 50.53
CA SER A 187 -39.56 34.21 51.49
C SER A 187 -40.44 33.23 50.74
N LEU A 188 -40.49 31.98 51.21
CA LEU A 188 -41.37 30.95 50.63
C LEU A 188 -42.61 30.83 51.51
N SER A 189 -43.79 30.77 50.91
CA SER A 189 -45.04 30.63 51.65
C SER A 189 -46.14 30.00 50.83
N PHE A 190 -47.13 29.44 51.52
CA PHE A 190 -48.41 29.01 50.95
C PHE A 190 -49.49 29.06 52.03
N ARG A 191 -50.74 29.01 51.62
CA ARG A 191 -51.89 28.87 52.52
C ARG A 191 -52.49 27.48 52.43
N PHE A 192 -53.06 27.05 53.55
CA PHE A 192 -53.83 25.83 53.66
C PHE A 192 -55.20 26.13 54.25
N GLN A 193 -56.22 25.34 53.89
CA GLN A 193 -57.52 25.34 54.55
C GLN A 193 -58.18 23.96 54.51
N GLN A 194 -58.91 23.62 55.56
CA GLN A 194 -59.84 22.49 55.61
C GLN A 194 -60.94 22.74 56.66
N ASP A 195 -62.16 22.29 56.38
CA ASP A 195 -63.25 22.29 57.37
C ASP A 195 -62.95 21.32 58.52
N VAL A 196 -63.19 21.78 59.75
CA VAL A 196 -63.11 20.96 60.96
C VAL A 196 -64.47 20.32 61.19
N VAL A 197 -64.54 18.99 61.10
CA VAL A 197 -65.79 18.24 61.07
C VAL A 197 -65.90 17.31 62.27
N VAL A 198 -66.93 17.51 63.10
CA VAL A 198 -67.24 16.66 64.26
C VAL A 198 -68.63 16.06 64.07
N ASN A 199 -68.74 14.73 64.22
CA ASN A 199 -69.96 13.95 64.01
C ASN A 199 -70.65 14.23 62.64
N GLY A 200 -69.87 14.55 61.60
CA GLY A 200 -70.37 14.90 60.26
C GLY A 200 -70.78 16.36 60.06
N ASN A 201 -70.74 17.20 61.09
CA ASN A 201 -71.05 18.64 61.01
C ASN A 201 -69.77 19.47 60.94
N ALA A 202 -69.70 20.45 60.04
CA ALA A 202 -68.60 21.42 60.01
C ALA A 202 -68.78 22.44 61.16
N ILE A 203 -67.86 22.43 62.12
CA ILE A 203 -67.90 23.27 63.33
C ILE A 203 -66.99 24.50 63.24
N GLY A 204 -66.10 24.54 62.25
CA GLY A 204 -65.09 25.58 62.08
C GLY A 204 -64.21 25.29 60.87
N ILE A 205 -63.22 26.15 60.63
CA ILE A 205 -62.22 25.98 59.57
C ILE A 205 -60.83 26.03 60.22
N PHE A 206 -59.98 25.06 59.87
CA PHE A 206 -58.55 25.05 60.16
C PHE A 206 -57.83 25.62 58.96
N HIS A 207 -57.31 26.85 59.09
CA HIS A 207 -56.61 27.51 58.00
C HIS A 207 -55.50 28.42 58.50
N GLY A 208 -54.50 28.61 57.66
CA GLY A 208 -53.32 29.36 58.02
C GLY A 208 -52.39 29.63 56.85
N THR A 209 -51.25 30.23 57.16
CA THR A 209 -50.13 30.41 56.25
C THR A 209 -48.95 29.61 56.78
N VAL A 210 -48.34 28.77 55.95
CA VAL A 210 -47.02 28.19 56.24
C VAL A 210 -45.98 29.12 55.63
N THR A 211 -44.94 29.45 56.39
CA THR A 211 -43.85 30.32 55.96
C THR A 211 -42.50 29.64 56.17
N GLN A 212 -41.60 29.82 55.21
CA GLN A 212 -40.17 29.72 55.41
C GLN A 212 -39.59 31.14 55.36
N PRO A 213 -38.81 31.57 56.37
CA PRO A 213 -38.11 32.86 56.34
C PRO A 213 -37.16 32.99 55.14
N THR A 214 -36.62 34.18 54.91
CA THR A 214 -35.73 34.46 53.77
C THR A 214 -34.49 33.57 53.77
N GLN A 215 -34.25 32.92 52.63
CA GLN A 215 -33.08 32.06 52.40
C GLN A 215 -31.77 32.86 52.40
N ASN A 216 -30.83 32.48 53.27
CA ASN A 216 -29.41 32.68 52.98
C ASN A 216 -28.98 31.56 52.02
N ILE A 217 -29.06 31.83 50.72
CA ILE A 217 -28.57 30.89 49.69
C ILE A 217 -27.04 30.89 49.76
N ILE A 218 -26.49 29.96 50.54
CA ILE A 218 -25.06 29.62 50.50
C ILE A 218 -24.86 28.82 49.21
N TYR A 219 -24.50 29.54 48.16
CA TYR A 219 -24.06 28.94 46.92
C TYR A 219 -22.67 28.32 47.12
N ASP A 220 -22.58 26.99 47.20
CA ASP A 220 -21.28 26.31 47.13
C ASP A 220 -20.61 26.65 45.79
N PRO A 221 -19.42 27.29 45.80
CA PRO A 221 -18.73 27.69 44.57
C PRO A 221 -18.13 26.46 43.88
N ILE A 222 -18.36 26.34 42.57
CA ILE A 222 -17.67 25.32 41.75
C ILE A 222 -16.27 25.82 41.40
N GLY A 223 -16.16 27.10 41.02
CA GLY A 223 -14.87 27.75 40.73
C GLY A 223 -15.02 28.94 39.78
N PRO A 224 -13.92 29.62 39.42
CA PRO A 224 -13.89 30.59 38.31
C PRO A 224 -14.30 29.93 36.99
N ILE A 225 -15.01 30.66 36.10
CA ILE A 225 -15.52 30.09 34.84
C ILE A 225 -14.40 29.44 34.01
N ASN A 226 -13.24 30.09 33.85
CA ASN A 226 -12.07 29.55 33.14
C ASN A 226 -11.39 28.34 33.81
N THR A 227 -11.78 27.98 35.03
CA THR A 227 -11.31 26.80 35.75
C THR A 227 -12.32 25.65 35.63
N VAL A 228 -13.62 25.98 35.59
CA VAL A 228 -14.70 25.01 35.34
C VAL A 228 -14.77 24.61 33.86
N PHE A 229 -14.49 25.57 32.96
CA PHE A 229 -14.42 25.39 31.51
C PHE A 229 -13.00 25.77 31.05
N PRO A 230 -12.06 24.81 30.90
CA PRO A 230 -10.66 25.12 30.62
C PRO A 230 -10.37 25.60 29.19
N ASP A 231 -11.29 25.38 28.24
CA ASP A 231 -11.21 25.92 26.88
C ASP A 231 -11.56 27.41 26.89
N GLU A 232 -10.63 28.27 26.44
CA GLU A 232 -10.77 29.73 26.53
C GLU A 232 -12.02 30.25 25.79
N MET A 233 -12.35 29.64 24.64
CA MET A 233 -13.47 30.07 23.82
C MET A 233 -14.80 29.60 24.42
N LEU A 234 -14.85 28.39 24.98
CA LEU A 234 -16.00 27.92 25.74
C LEU A 234 -16.21 28.72 27.02
N ALA A 235 -15.14 29.02 27.77
CA ALA A 235 -15.19 29.88 28.95
C ALA A 235 -15.76 31.26 28.63
N GLN A 236 -15.33 31.87 27.51
CA GLN A 236 -15.86 33.16 27.06
C GLN A 236 -17.33 33.06 26.63
N VAL A 237 -17.76 31.96 25.99
CA VAL A 237 -19.19 31.71 25.69
C VAL A 237 -20.02 31.64 26.97
N ILE A 238 -19.60 30.84 27.96
CA ILE A 238 -20.31 30.68 29.24
C ILE A 238 -20.35 32.00 30.03
N ALA A 239 -19.22 32.71 30.11
CA ALA A 239 -19.13 34.01 30.76
C ALA A 239 -20.07 35.04 30.11
N THR A 240 -20.07 35.12 28.77
CA THR A 240 -20.97 36.00 28.00
C THR A 240 -22.44 35.64 28.26
N LYS A 241 -22.79 34.35 28.26
CA LYS A 241 -24.16 33.85 28.51
C LYS A 241 -24.68 34.20 29.90
N LEU A 242 -23.79 34.23 30.91
CA LEU A 242 -24.10 34.58 32.29
C LEU A 242 -24.00 36.09 32.61
N GLY A 243 -23.50 36.91 31.67
CA GLY A 243 -23.20 38.32 31.93
C GLY A 243 -22.04 38.52 32.92
N LYS A 244 -21.09 37.58 32.96
CA LYS A 244 -19.91 37.55 33.86
C LYS A 244 -18.60 37.65 33.07
N ASN A 245 -17.49 37.82 33.79
CA ASN A 245 -16.13 37.67 33.27
C ASN A 245 -15.66 36.21 33.43
N VAL A 246 -14.70 35.77 32.61
CA VAL A 246 -14.16 34.39 32.69
C VAL A 246 -13.44 34.07 34.02
N THR A 247 -13.05 35.09 34.79
CA THR A 247 -12.46 34.97 36.13
C THR A 247 -13.48 34.92 37.25
N ASP A 248 -14.75 35.22 36.99
CA ASP A 248 -15.76 35.31 38.03
C ASP A 248 -16.17 33.90 38.51
N VAL A 249 -16.41 33.76 39.81
CA VAL A 249 -16.81 32.48 40.39
C VAL A 249 -18.25 32.14 40.02
N VAL A 250 -18.45 30.90 39.59
CA VAL A 250 -19.76 30.30 39.35
C VAL A 250 -20.08 29.19 40.36
N ASN A 251 -21.38 29.05 40.62
CA ASN A 251 -21.97 27.95 41.38
C ASN A 251 -22.98 27.18 40.50
N GLN A 252 -23.52 26.07 41.01
CA GLN A 252 -24.45 25.24 40.22
C GLN A 252 -25.72 25.99 39.80
N ALA A 253 -26.22 26.95 40.57
CA ALA A 253 -27.42 27.71 40.22
C ALA A 253 -27.16 28.71 39.09
N ASP A 254 -25.97 29.32 38.98
CA ASP A 254 -25.58 30.09 37.80
C ASP A 254 -25.66 29.20 36.54
N LEU A 255 -25.01 28.04 36.59
CA LEU A 255 -24.91 27.12 35.46
C LEU A 255 -26.28 26.50 35.08
N ASN A 256 -27.18 26.33 36.05
CA ASN A 256 -28.56 25.90 35.80
C ASN A 256 -29.38 26.92 34.98
N THR A 257 -28.95 28.18 34.87
CA THR A 257 -29.64 29.16 33.99
C THR A 257 -29.36 28.93 32.50
N ILE A 258 -28.30 28.18 32.16
CA ILE A 258 -27.89 27.92 30.77
C ILE A 258 -28.72 26.77 30.20
N VAL A 259 -29.99 27.06 29.86
CA VAL A 259 -30.92 26.09 29.26
C VAL A 259 -30.69 25.87 27.75
N SER A 260 -29.94 26.76 27.09
CA SER A 260 -29.54 26.61 25.68
C SER A 260 -28.29 27.41 25.32
N LEU A 261 -27.51 26.89 24.37
CA LEU A 261 -26.46 27.61 23.64
C LEU A 261 -26.72 27.40 22.14
N SER A 262 -26.76 28.50 21.37
CA SER A 262 -27.12 28.50 19.95
C SER A 262 -25.94 28.90 19.06
N THR A 263 -26.08 28.69 17.75
CA THR A 263 -25.12 29.15 16.73
C THR A 263 -24.71 30.63 16.88
N ALA A 264 -25.57 31.51 17.42
CA ALA A 264 -25.21 32.91 17.66
C ALA A 264 -24.09 33.07 18.71
N GLU A 265 -24.00 32.14 19.67
CA GLU A 265 -22.96 32.11 20.69
C GLU A 265 -21.76 31.23 20.30
N THR A 266 -21.97 30.12 19.57
CA THR A 266 -20.98 29.02 19.45
C THR A 266 -20.42 28.73 18.05
N LEU A 267 -21.00 29.29 16.98
CA LEU A 267 -20.56 29.00 15.60
C LEU A 267 -19.16 29.58 15.30
N ASN A 268 -18.29 28.78 14.67
CA ASN A 268 -16.94 29.19 14.24
C ASN A 268 -16.10 29.82 15.37
N LYS A 269 -16.21 29.33 16.62
CA LYS A 269 -15.43 29.83 17.76
C LYS A 269 -14.06 29.21 17.91
N GLY A 270 -13.84 28.04 17.30
CA GLY A 270 -12.59 27.28 17.43
C GLY A 270 -12.46 26.52 18.75
N ILE A 271 -13.59 26.28 19.45
CA ILE A 271 -13.65 25.48 20.68
C ILE A 271 -13.02 24.10 20.41
N THR A 272 -12.12 23.66 21.28
CA THR A 272 -11.39 22.39 21.17
C THR A 272 -11.86 21.35 22.19
N SER A 273 -12.23 21.80 23.39
CA SER A 273 -12.60 20.93 24.52
C SER A 273 -13.96 21.32 25.10
N LEU A 274 -14.71 20.30 25.53
CA LEU A 274 -16.03 20.42 26.15
C LEU A 274 -16.01 20.17 27.67
N VAL A 275 -14.84 20.07 28.29
CA VAL A 275 -14.71 19.92 29.74
C VAL A 275 -15.40 21.09 30.46
N GLY A 276 -16.24 20.77 31.44
CA GLY A 276 -17.11 21.69 32.16
C GLY A 276 -18.58 21.58 31.74
N MET A 277 -18.88 21.09 30.53
CA MET A 277 -20.25 20.96 30.02
C MET A 277 -21.11 20.01 30.85
N GLU A 278 -20.51 19.03 31.52
CA GLU A 278 -21.15 18.10 32.46
C GLU A 278 -21.85 18.80 33.64
N HIS A 279 -21.52 20.07 33.93
CA HIS A 279 -22.20 20.88 34.93
C HIS A 279 -23.53 21.50 34.43
N LEU A 280 -23.76 21.58 33.11
CA LEU A 280 -24.93 22.25 32.50
C LEU A 280 -26.18 21.36 32.47
N LYS A 281 -26.55 20.78 33.62
CA LYS A 281 -27.57 19.71 33.78
C LYS A 281 -28.98 20.02 33.25
N TYR A 282 -29.28 21.29 32.95
CA TYR A 282 -30.56 21.76 32.44
C TYR A 282 -30.50 22.26 30.98
N ILE A 283 -29.37 22.06 30.27
CA ILE A 283 -29.27 22.40 28.86
C ILE A 283 -30.14 21.46 28.00
N THR A 284 -30.93 22.06 27.11
CA THR A 284 -31.92 21.37 26.26
C THR A 284 -31.62 21.50 24.77
N SER A 285 -30.84 22.51 24.38
CA SER A 285 -30.41 22.75 23.00
C SER A 285 -28.96 23.24 22.99
N LEU A 286 -28.12 22.59 22.19
CA LEU A 286 -26.68 22.88 22.10
C LEU A 286 -26.21 22.84 20.64
N ASP A 287 -25.95 24.01 20.06
CA ASP A 287 -25.19 24.12 18.82
C ASP A 287 -23.69 24.23 19.13
N LEU A 288 -22.86 23.51 18.40
CA LEU A 288 -21.39 23.54 18.45
C LEU A 288 -20.78 23.46 17.02
N ILE A 289 -21.54 23.94 16.03
CA ILE A 289 -21.23 23.85 14.60
C ILE A 289 -19.89 24.55 14.26
N ASN A 290 -19.08 23.89 13.42
CA ASN A 290 -17.79 24.36 12.93
C ASN A 290 -16.86 24.79 14.07
N ASN A 291 -16.49 23.85 14.93
CA ASN A 291 -15.46 24.03 15.94
C ASN A 291 -14.40 22.92 15.76
N ASN A 292 -13.42 22.87 16.66
CA ASN A 292 -12.27 21.97 16.59
C ASN A 292 -12.43 20.76 17.53
N ILE A 293 -13.66 20.38 17.87
CA ILE A 293 -13.96 19.39 18.91
C ILE A 293 -13.64 17.99 18.42
N SER A 294 -12.94 17.19 19.22
CA SER A 294 -12.69 15.76 18.96
C SER A 294 -13.34 14.83 20.00
N ASP A 295 -13.37 15.23 21.27
CA ASP A 295 -14.00 14.49 22.36
C ASP A 295 -15.39 15.06 22.73
N VAL A 296 -16.39 14.18 22.81
CA VAL A 296 -17.77 14.49 23.22
C VAL A 296 -18.18 13.83 24.55
N THR A 297 -17.24 13.15 25.22
CA THR A 297 -17.47 12.48 26.52
C THR A 297 -18.11 13.38 27.59
N PRO A 298 -17.77 14.68 27.72
CA PRO A 298 -18.43 15.59 28.67
C PRO A 298 -19.95 15.77 28.45
N LEU A 299 -20.48 15.45 27.26
CA LEU A 299 -21.90 15.56 26.95
C LEU A 299 -22.72 14.33 27.39
N SER A 300 -22.06 13.21 27.72
CA SER A 300 -22.69 11.89 27.90
C SER A 300 -23.76 11.82 29.01
N GLY A 301 -23.63 12.67 30.04
CA GLY A 301 -24.59 12.79 31.13
C GLY A 301 -25.73 13.79 30.90
N LEU A 302 -25.75 14.53 29.79
CA LEU A 302 -26.69 15.63 29.55
C LEU A 302 -28.03 15.15 28.97
N THR A 303 -28.68 14.21 29.67
CA THR A 303 -29.90 13.51 29.21
C THR A 303 -31.12 14.40 28.98
N GLN A 304 -31.05 15.69 29.33
CA GLN A 304 -32.09 16.70 29.05
C GLN A 304 -31.97 17.32 27.65
N LEU A 305 -30.90 17.05 26.89
CA LEU A 305 -30.72 17.54 25.53
C LEU A 305 -31.82 17.00 24.60
N GLY A 306 -32.63 17.91 24.05
CA GLY A 306 -33.58 17.67 22.98
C GLY A 306 -33.01 17.99 21.59
N ALA A 307 -32.01 18.89 21.51
CA ALA A 307 -31.31 19.24 20.29
C ALA A 307 -29.78 19.36 20.46
N LEU A 308 -29.01 18.80 19.52
CA LEU A 308 -27.52 18.81 19.54
C LEU A 308 -26.95 18.86 18.12
N SER A 309 -26.15 19.87 17.80
CA SER A 309 -25.52 20.03 16.49
C SER A 309 -24.00 20.11 16.60
N LEU A 310 -23.32 19.05 16.17
CA LEU A 310 -21.85 18.89 16.20
C LEU A 310 -21.24 18.92 14.78
N VAL A 311 -21.97 19.47 13.81
CA VAL A 311 -21.58 19.54 12.39
C VAL A 311 -20.21 20.22 12.22
N GLY A 312 -19.33 19.67 11.37
CA GLY A 312 -18.09 20.34 11.00
C GLY A 312 -17.00 20.36 12.07
N ASN A 313 -16.90 19.29 12.89
CA ASN A 313 -15.89 19.11 13.92
C ASN A 313 -14.89 17.98 13.54
N HIS A 314 -14.14 17.45 14.50
CA HIS A 314 -13.08 16.44 14.34
C HIS A 314 -13.40 15.13 15.10
N ILE A 315 -14.68 14.79 15.26
CA ILE A 315 -15.12 13.74 16.20
C ILE A 315 -14.94 12.34 15.57
N SER A 316 -14.06 11.53 16.17
CA SER A 316 -13.82 10.12 15.80
C SER A 316 -14.70 9.12 16.55
N ASP A 317 -15.31 9.52 17.67
CA ASP A 317 -16.11 8.62 18.51
C ASP A 317 -17.38 9.34 18.99
N ILE A 318 -18.55 8.79 18.66
CA ILE A 318 -19.85 9.30 19.14
C ILE A 318 -20.53 8.37 20.15
N SER A 319 -19.90 7.25 20.53
CA SER A 319 -20.47 6.30 21.49
C SER A 319 -20.79 6.90 22.88
N PRO A 320 -20.12 7.95 23.40
CA PRO A 320 -20.55 8.61 24.64
C PRO A 320 -21.96 9.23 24.56
N LEU A 321 -22.47 9.52 23.35
CA LEU A 321 -23.79 10.12 23.13
C LEU A 321 -24.95 9.10 23.18
N ALA A 322 -24.66 7.80 23.28
CA ALA A 322 -25.66 6.72 23.19
C ALA A 322 -26.80 6.83 24.23
N ASN A 323 -26.54 7.44 25.39
CA ASN A 323 -27.52 7.60 26.46
C ASN A 323 -28.41 8.86 26.34
N LEU A 324 -28.24 9.68 25.30
CA LEU A 324 -29.02 10.90 25.09
C LEU A 324 -30.40 10.60 24.47
N THR A 325 -31.21 9.80 25.15
CA THR A 325 -32.47 9.25 24.62
C THR A 325 -33.60 10.27 24.43
N ASN A 326 -33.46 11.50 24.93
CA ASN A 326 -34.39 12.61 24.70
C ASN A 326 -34.05 13.42 23.44
N LEU A 327 -32.98 13.07 22.72
CA LEU A 327 -32.44 13.85 21.61
C LEU A 327 -33.26 13.65 20.32
N ASN A 328 -34.20 14.56 20.07
CA ASN A 328 -35.13 14.46 18.93
C ASN A 328 -34.55 15.09 17.64
N THR A 329 -33.69 16.10 17.76
CA THR A 329 -33.10 16.82 16.62
C THR A 329 -31.58 16.84 16.74
N PHE A 330 -30.85 16.09 15.91
CA PHE A 330 -29.39 16.11 15.98
C PHE A 330 -28.71 16.01 14.61
N ARG A 331 -27.47 16.52 14.58
CA ARG A 331 -26.60 16.46 13.40
C ARG A 331 -25.14 16.24 13.81
N PHE A 332 -24.58 15.11 13.40
CA PHE A 332 -23.17 14.75 13.63
C PHE A 332 -22.40 14.64 12.30
N ASP A 333 -22.95 15.18 11.21
CA ASP A 333 -22.40 15.09 9.87
C ASP A 333 -21.21 16.03 9.64
N SER A 334 -20.54 15.84 8.50
CA SER A 334 -19.45 16.69 8.00
C SER A 334 -18.22 16.76 8.90
N GLN A 335 -17.92 15.70 9.66
CA GLN A 335 -16.67 15.63 10.44
C GLN A 335 -15.44 15.59 9.51
N THR A 336 -14.32 16.15 9.98
CA THR A 336 -13.05 16.16 9.25
C THR A 336 -11.94 15.68 10.16
N LEU A 337 -11.19 14.65 9.75
CA LEU A 337 -10.06 14.13 10.52
C LEU A 337 -8.82 14.06 9.63
N THR A 338 -7.63 14.16 10.22
CA THR A 338 -6.36 14.14 9.49
C THR A 338 -5.41 13.16 10.16
N MET A 339 -4.90 12.20 9.39
CA MET A 339 -3.81 11.30 9.82
C MET A 339 -2.46 12.01 9.69
N PRO A 340 -1.40 11.54 10.40
CA PRO A 340 -0.03 11.94 10.09
C PRO A 340 0.29 11.76 8.61
N ALA A 341 1.18 12.61 8.08
CA ALA A 341 1.64 12.48 6.71
C ALA A 341 2.44 11.19 6.51
N VAL A 342 2.27 10.55 5.35
CA VAL A 342 2.99 9.31 4.99
C VAL A 342 3.75 9.50 3.67
N ASN A 343 4.88 8.82 3.51
CA ASN A 343 5.63 8.86 2.26
C ASN A 343 4.84 8.15 1.15
N THR A 344 4.82 8.76 -0.03
CA THR A 344 4.22 8.14 -1.22
C THR A 344 4.99 6.86 -1.56
N THR A 345 4.25 5.79 -1.79
CA THR A 345 4.76 4.48 -2.19
C THR A 345 3.74 3.82 -3.12
N ASP A 346 4.14 2.81 -3.86
CA ASP A 346 3.23 2.02 -4.70
C ASP A 346 3.52 0.51 -4.52
N PRO A 347 2.61 -0.27 -3.91
CA PRO A 347 1.33 0.14 -3.30
C PRO A 347 1.51 0.86 -1.96
N LEU A 348 0.85 2.01 -1.78
CA LEU A 348 0.71 2.62 -0.45
C LEU A 348 -0.31 1.82 0.36
N SER A 349 0.09 1.33 1.54
CA SER A 349 -0.82 0.66 2.48
C SER A 349 -0.73 1.29 3.87
N ILE A 350 -1.89 1.58 4.47
CA ILE A 350 -2.01 2.11 5.83
C ILE A 350 -3.00 1.28 6.65
N THR A 351 -2.86 1.30 7.98
CA THR A 351 -3.94 0.91 8.89
C THR A 351 -4.96 2.04 8.96
N GLU A 352 -6.25 1.71 8.97
CA GLU A 352 -7.34 2.67 9.15
C GLU A 352 -7.30 3.40 10.51
N MET A 353 -7.90 4.58 10.57
CA MET A 353 -8.18 5.28 11.82
C MET A 353 -9.39 4.64 12.51
N THR A 354 -9.30 4.39 13.81
CA THR A 354 -10.46 3.95 14.60
C THR A 354 -11.52 5.06 14.62
N ILE A 355 -12.64 4.81 13.93
CA ILE A 355 -13.85 5.62 14.00
C ILE A 355 -14.94 4.79 14.69
N THR A 356 -15.53 5.28 15.78
CA THR A 356 -16.51 4.55 16.59
C THR A 356 -17.93 5.09 16.38
N GLY A 357 -18.84 4.23 15.93
CA GLY A 357 -20.26 4.55 15.81
C GLY A 357 -21.00 4.62 17.15
N ILE A 358 -22.26 5.04 17.12
CA ILE A 358 -23.10 5.26 18.32
C ILE A 358 -23.27 4.01 19.18
N SER A 359 -23.10 2.83 18.57
CA SER A 359 -23.20 1.52 19.22
C SER A 359 -21.91 1.05 19.89
N GLY A 360 -20.82 1.85 19.87
CA GLY A 360 -19.50 1.46 20.38
C GLY A 360 -18.71 0.54 19.45
N ASN A 361 -19.19 0.31 18.23
CA ASN A 361 -18.52 -0.51 17.22
C ASN A 361 -17.67 0.36 16.28
N GLN A 362 -16.53 -0.18 15.83
CA GLN A 362 -15.72 0.48 14.80
C GLN A 362 -16.46 0.48 13.45
N LEU A 363 -16.46 1.62 12.77
CA LEU A 363 -16.97 1.79 11.42
C LEU A 363 -15.88 1.52 10.38
N ALA A 364 -16.20 0.72 9.37
CA ALA A 364 -15.34 0.53 8.20
C ALA A 364 -15.42 1.72 7.23
N PRO A 365 -14.43 1.94 6.35
CA PRO A 365 -14.46 2.97 5.33
C PRO A 365 -15.66 2.82 4.38
N TYR A 366 -16.44 3.88 4.21
CA TYR A 366 -17.65 3.92 3.40
C TYR A 366 -17.36 4.23 1.93
N THR A 367 -16.45 5.16 1.66
CA THR A 367 -15.85 5.39 0.33
C THR A 367 -14.35 5.68 0.47
N ILE A 368 -13.57 5.38 -0.57
CA ILE A 368 -12.12 5.52 -0.59
C ILE A 368 -11.74 6.24 -1.89
N SER A 369 -10.87 7.26 -1.82
CA SER A 369 -10.45 8.02 -2.99
C SER A 369 -9.49 7.24 -3.88
N ASN A 370 -9.21 7.74 -5.09
CA ASN A 370 -8.15 7.24 -5.98
C ASN A 370 -8.24 5.72 -6.30
N GLY A 371 -9.43 5.13 -6.23
CA GLY A 371 -9.63 3.69 -6.47
C GLY A 371 -9.10 2.77 -5.37
N GLY A 372 -8.77 3.32 -4.18
CA GLY A 372 -8.24 2.54 -3.07
C GLY A 372 -9.19 1.44 -2.58
N THR A 373 -8.59 0.38 -2.05
CA THR A 373 -9.28 -0.84 -1.61
C THR A 373 -9.11 -1.03 -0.10
N TYR A 374 -10.03 -1.78 0.52
CA TYR A 374 -10.01 -2.04 1.96
C TYR A 374 -10.10 -3.54 2.24
N SER A 375 -9.21 -4.02 3.11
CA SER A 375 -9.19 -5.36 3.67
C SER A 375 -8.83 -5.24 5.14
N ALA A 376 -9.85 -5.29 6.01
CA ALA A 376 -9.76 -4.84 7.40
C ALA A 376 -8.53 -5.40 8.16
N PRO A 377 -7.71 -4.56 8.82
CA PRO A 377 -7.85 -3.11 9.04
C PRO A 377 -7.09 -2.22 8.03
N THR A 378 -6.67 -2.77 6.90
CA THR A 378 -5.75 -2.11 5.95
C THR A 378 -6.50 -1.44 4.80
N ILE A 379 -6.12 -0.21 4.47
CA ILE A 379 -6.50 0.49 3.23
C ILE A 379 -5.27 0.55 2.31
N THR A 380 -5.43 0.16 1.04
CA THR A 380 -4.36 0.09 0.05
C THR A 380 -4.71 0.86 -1.22
N TRP A 381 -3.76 1.66 -1.72
CA TRP A 381 -3.82 2.42 -2.96
C TRP A 381 -2.66 2.06 -3.89
N THR A 382 -2.86 2.26 -5.19
CA THR A 382 -1.87 2.11 -6.27
C THR A 382 -2.02 3.26 -7.26
N GLY A 383 -0.97 3.62 -7.99
CA GLY A 383 -0.98 4.68 -9.01
C GLY A 383 -1.11 6.09 -8.44
N LEU A 384 -0.44 6.37 -7.31
CA LEU A 384 -0.54 7.65 -6.58
C LEU A 384 0.32 8.80 -7.15
N THR A 385 0.74 8.71 -8.42
CA THR A 385 1.55 9.74 -9.09
C THR A 385 0.89 11.13 -8.98
N ASN A 386 1.69 12.13 -8.58
CA ASN A 386 1.28 13.53 -8.36
C ASN A 386 0.14 13.75 -7.33
N GLN A 387 -0.15 12.80 -6.44
CA GLN A 387 -1.14 12.99 -5.36
C GLN A 387 -0.50 13.61 -4.11
N LEU A 388 -1.08 14.69 -3.59
CA LEU A 388 -0.64 15.33 -2.32
C LEU A 388 -1.40 14.81 -1.09
N LYS A 389 -2.46 14.02 -1.30
CA LYS A 389 -3.26 13.36 -0.26
C LYS A 389 -4.13 12.26 -0.86
N VAL A 390 -4.50 11.28 -0.03
CA VAL A 390 -5.67 10.42 -0.25
C VAL A 390 -6.69 10.65 0.87
N THR A 391 -7.93 10.21 0.67
CA THR A 391 -9.01 10.37 1.64
C THR A 391 -9.93 9.15 1.66
N TYR A 392 -10.54 8.86 2.80
CA TYR A 392 -11.67 7.94 2.90
C TYR A 392 -12.76 8.54 3.78
N SER A 393 -14.01 8.16 3.54
CA SER A 393 -15.16 8.58 4.34
C SER A 393 -15.62 7.47 5.27
N PHE A 394 -16.42 7.82 6.27
CA PHE A 394 -17.21 6.90 7.09
C PHE A 394 -18.66 7.38 7.15
N PHE A 395 -19.59 6.46 7.39
CA PHE A 395 -21.01 6.77 7.48
C PHE A 395 -21.74 5.80 8.43
N GLU A 396 -22.53 6.34 9.34
CA GLU A 396 -23.52 5.60 10.14
C GLU A 396 -24.84 6.37 10.15
N ALA A 397 -25.96 5.67 9.91
CA ALA A 397 -27.29 6.19 10.15
C ALA A 397 -27.65 5.98 11.63
N VAL A 398 -27.69 7.09 12.38
CA VAL A 398 -27.82 7.09 13.84
C VAL A 398 -29.29 7.29 14.24
N THR A 399 -29.75 6.53 15.23
CA THR A 399 -31.07 6.69 15.85
C THR A 399 -30.89 6.83 17.37
N LEU A 400 -31.41 7.90 17.95
CA LEU A 400 -31.38 8.17 19.39
C LEU A 400 -32.77 8.59 19.86
N GLY A 401 -33.38 7.79 20.74
CA GLY A 401 -34.77 7.98 21.13
C GLY A 401 -35.71 7.92 19.92
N ASN A 402 -36.39 9.03 19.62
CA ASN A 402 -37.22 9.20 18.42
C ASN A 402 -36.50 9.95 17.28
N GLY A 403 -35.31 10.50 17.53
CA GLY A 403 -34.54 11.25 16.54
C GLY A 403 -33.74 10.34 15.62
N THR A 404 -33.66 10.70 14.34
CA THR A 404 -32.80 10.04 13.34
C THR A 404 -31.91 11.07 12.67
N GLY A 405 -30.64 10.73 12.46
CA GLY A 405 -29.66 11.60 11.82
C GLY A 405 -28.48 10.79 11.28
N ASN A 406 -27.47 11.49 10.74
CA ASN A 406 -26.28 10.85 10.19
C ASN A 406 -25.04 11.25 10.99
N TYR A 407 -24.18 10.27 11.24
CA TYR A 407 -22.77 10.47 11.57
C TYR A 407 -21.96 10.21 10.31
N HIS A 408 -21.20 11.20 9.88
CA HIS A 408 -20.47 11.17 8.61
C HIS A 408 -19.27 12.09 8.66
N GLY A 409 -18.16 11.64 8.07
CA GLY A 409 -16.99 12.48 7.90
C GLY A 409 -15.97 11.91 6.94
N THR A 410 -14.90 12.67 6.75
CA THR A 410 -13.78 12.33 5.87
C THR A 410 -12.47 12.33 6.66
N VAL A 411 -11.74 11.22 6.61
CA VAL A 411 -10.36 11.14 7.05
C VAL A 411 -9.45 11.50 5.87
N THR A 412 -8.56 12.45 6.08
CA THR A 412 -7.51 12.85 5.13
C THR A 412 -6.18 12.25 5.53
N VAL A 413 -5.45 11.69 4.56
CA VAL A 413 -4.10 11.18 4.71
C VAL A 413 -3.19 12.04 3.82
N PRO A 414 -2.42 12.99 4.37
CA PRO A 414 -1.46 13.78 3.62
C PRO A 414 -0.36 12.87 3.06
N LEU A 415 0.03 13.09 1.81
CA LEU A 415 1.16 12.39 1.20
C LEU A 415 2.37 13.32 1.13
N VAL A 416 3.52 12.81 1.53
CA VAL A 416 4.82 13.38 1.18
C VAL A 416 5.19 12.82 -0.20
N PRO A 417 5.33 13.65 -1.24
CA PRO A 417 5.78 13.18 -2.56
C PRO A 417 7.16 12.53 -2.47
N ASP A 418 7.41 11.52 -3.30
CA ASP A 418 8.78 11.07 -3.52
C ASP A 418 9.58 12.18 -4.21
N THR A 419 10.79 12.42 -3.72
CA THR A 419 11.73 13.43 -4.22
C THR A 419 13.16 12.88 -4.30
N THR A 420 13.30 11.56 -4.19
CA THR A 420 14.56 10.82 -4.18
C THR A 420 14.78 10.23 -5.57
N PRO A 421 15.74 10.72 -6.38
CA PRO A 421 15.97 10.17 -7.70
C PRO A 421 16.66 8.80 -7.64
N PRO A 422 16.40 7.91 -8.62
CA PRO A 422 17.05 6.61 -8.68
C PRO A 422 18.56 6.73 -8.91
N VAL A 423 19.32 5.80 -8.34
CA VAL A 423 20.79 5.75 -8.43
C VAL A 423 21.21 4.69 -9.44
N ILE A 424 21.68 5.12 -10.60
CA ILE A 424 22.23 4.23 -11.63
C ILE A 424 23.60 3.70 -11.17
N THR A 425 23.78 2.39 -11.24
CA THR A 425 25.06 1.68 -11.06
C THR A 425 25.37 0.89 -12.33
N ALA A 426 26.58 1.03 -12.86
CA ALA A 426 27.06 0.30 -14.04
C ALA A 426 28.60 0.23 -14.01
N ASP A 427 29.18 -0.67 -14.80
CA ASP A 427 30.62 -0.72 -15.05
C ASP A 427 31.10 0.54 -15.78
N SER A 428 32.28 1.04 -15.41
CA SER A 428 32.80 2.32 -15.93
C SER A 428 33.22 2.31 -17.41
N ASN A 429 33.48 1.12 -17.96
CA ASN A 429 33.85 0.92 -19.35
C ASN A 429 33.52 -0.50 -19.82
N PHE A 430 33.46 -0.68 -21.14
CA PHE A 430 33.35 -1.98 -21.80
C PHE A 430 34.12 -1.98 -23.13
N THR A 431 34.47 -3.16 -23.66
CA THR A 431 35.18 -3.32 -24.94
C THR A 431 34.42 -4.27 -25.86
N TYR A 432 34.22 -3.86 -27.12
CA TYR A 432 33.68 -4.69 -28.19
C TYR A 432 34.68 -4.79 -29.35
N GLU A 433 34.59 -5.85 -30.14
CA GLU A 433 35.34 -5.94 -31.40
C GLU A 433 34.64 -5.12 -32.50
N GLN A 434 35.42 -4.63 -33.46
CA GLN A 434 34.92 -3.91 -34.63
C GLN A 434 33.92 -4.78 -35.42
N HIS A 435 32.85 -4.16 -35.90
CA HIS A 435 31.72 -4.81 -36.59
C HIS A 435 30.91 -5.82 -35.74
N GLU A 436 31.10 -5.86 -34.41
CA GLU A 436 30.27 -6.68 -33.51
C GLU A 436 28.82 -6.17 -33.45
N ALA A 437 27.83 -7.06 -33.55
CA ALA A 437 26.42 -6.71 -33.69
C ALA A 437 25.71 -6.42 -32.35
N VAL A 438 26.11 -5.35 -31.66
CA VAL A 438 25.59 -4.97 -30.34
C VAL A 438 24.28 -4.16 -30.44
N THR A 439 23.34 -4.39 -29.50
CA THR A 439 22.13 -3.56 -29.33
C THR A 439 22.19 -2.79 -28.02
N ALA A 440 21.49 -1.65 -27.92
CA ALA A 440 21.45 -0.87 -26.68
C ALA A 440 20.95 -1.68 -25.46
N SER A 441 20.03 -2.64 -25.66
CA SER A 441 19.59 -3.55 -24.60
C SER A 441 20.66 -4.57 -24.20
N GLN A 442 21.49 -5.03 -25.13
CA GLN A 442 22.62 -5.92 -24.84
C GLN A 442 23.71 -5.17 -24.08
N PHE A 443 24.08 -3.98 -24.55
CA PHE A 443 25.02 -3.09 -23.88
C PHE A 443 24.65 -2.81 -22.42
N LEU A 444 23.38 -2.56 -22.10
CA LEU A 444 22.93 -2.38 -20.71
C LEU A 444 23.13 -3.63 -19.83
N LEU A 445 23.10 -4.84 -20.41
CA LEU A 445 23.39 -6.09 -19.69
C LEU A 445 24.90 -6.27 -19.51
N ASP A 446 25.69 -6.00 -20.55
CA ASP A 446 27.14 -6.21 -20.59
C ASP A 446 27.88 -5.34 -19.55
N ILE A 447 27.37 -4.13 -19.29
CA ILE A 447 27.88 -3.19 -18.27
C ILE A 447 27.22 -3.34 -16.89
N HIS A 448 26.41 -4.39 -16.70
CA HIS A 448 25.65 -4.66 -15.47
C HIS A 448 24.78 -3.47 -14.99
N ALA A 449 24.16 -2.73 -15.91
CA ALA A 449 23.40 -1.52 -15.59
C ALA A 449 22.19 -1.83 -14.70
N THR A 450 22.14 -1.21 -13.52
CA THR A 450 21.11 -1.41 -12.50
C THR A 450 20.73 -0.09 -11.82
N THR A 451 19.54 -0.07 -11.22
CA THR A 451 19.02 0.99 -10.35
C THR A 451 18.71 0.41 -8.98
N ASP A 452 18.77 1.24 -7.93
CA ASP A 452 18.52 0.82 -6.54
C ASP A 452 17.02 0.63 -6.21
N ASP A 453 16.13 1.26 -6.98
CA ASP A 453 14.67 1.16 -6.89
C ASP A 453 14.04 0.24 -7.96
N GLY A 454 14.79 -0.14 -9.00
CA GLY A 454 14.30 -0.89 -10.16
C GLY A 454 13.73 -0.04 -11.31
N SER A 455 13.92 1.28 -11.28
CA SER A 455 13.52 2.19 -12.37
C SER A 455 14.25 1.90 -13.70
N VAL A 456 13.55 2.09 -14.81
CA VAL A 456 14.03 1.71 -16.15
C VAL A 456 15.19 2.59 -16.58
N ILE A 457 16.27 1.97 -17.06
CA ILE A 457 17.45 2.65 -17.62
C ILE A 457 17.30 2.76 -19.13
N THR A 458 17.72 3.89 -19.68
CA THR A 458 17.85 4.14 -21.13
C THR A 458 19.24 4.70 -21.42
N SER A 459 19.73 4.51 -22.65
CA SER A 459 21.04 5.00 -23.08
C SER A 459 21.01 5.59 -24.49
N ASP A 460 21.97 6.45 -24.79
CA ASP A 460 22.22 7.02 -26.12
C ASP A 460 23.09 6.11 -27.03
N PHE A 461 23.45 4.90 -26.57
CA PHE A 461 24.38 3.94 -27.21
C PHE A 461 24.23 3.86 -28.73
N ALA A 462 23.01 3.59 -29.23
CA ALA A 462 22.71 3.41 -30.65
C ALA A 462 22.82 4.71 -31.51
N THR A 463 23.20 5.82 -30.90
CA THR A 463 23.51 7.11 -31.54
C THR A 463 24.87 7.69 -31.12
N ALA A 464 25.48 7.15 -30.07
CA ALA A 464 26.74 7.62 -29.49
C ALA A 464 27.94 6.74 -29.86
N VAL A 465 27.73 5.46 -30.19
CA VAL A 465 28.78 4.51 -30.59
C VAL A 465 28.67 4.20 -32.08
N ASP A 466 29.79 4.20 -32.78
CA ASP A 466 29.93 3.69 -34.15
C ASP A 466 30.77 2.40 -34.12
N LEU A 467 30.11 1.26 -34.33
CA LEU A 467 30.72 -0.07 -34.20
C LEU A 467 31.61 -0.43 -35.39
N ASP A 468 31.55 0.34 -36.48
CA ASP A 468 32.39 0.15 -37.66
C ASP A 468 33.73 0.92 -37.57
N VAL A 469 33.98 1.66 -36.47
CA VAL A 469 35.15 2.53 -36.30
C VAL A 469 35.85 2.28 -34.95
N VAL A 470 37.15 1.99 -35.00
CA VAL A 470 38.00 1.80 -33.81
C VAL A 470 38.17 3.12 -33.05
N GLY A 471 37.91 3.13 -31.74
CA GLY A 471 38.03 4.32 -30.91
C GLY A 471 37.33 4.25 -29.54
N ASP A 472 37.47 5.33 -28.76
CA ASP A 472 36.84 5.51 -27.46
C ASP A 472 35.56 6.37 -27.58
N TYR A 473 34.42 5.78 -27.25
CA TYR A 473 33.11 6.42 -27.27
C TYR A 473 32.61 6.67 -25.84
N THR A 474 31.79 7.69 -25.63
CA THR A 474 31.16 7.98 -24.33
C THR A 474 29.65 7.82 -24.46
N VAL A 475 29.07 6.94 -23.64
CA VAL A 475 27.65 6.60 -23.65
C VAL A 475 27.02 7.09 -22.35
N THR A 476 25.90 7.81 -22.46
CA THR A 476 25.16 8.36 -21.32
C THR A 476 24.00 7.45 -20.94
N LEU A 477 23.99 7.01 -19.68
CA LEU A 477 22.86 6.31 -19.05
C LEU A 477 21.96 7.33 -18.34
N THR A 478 20.64 7.20 -18.53
CA THR A 478 19.63 7.99 -17.83
C THR A 478 18.48 7.12 -17.36
N SER A 479 17.87 7.49 -16.23
CA SER A 479 16.70 6.82 -15.66
C SER A 479 15.79 7.85 -14.99
N THR A 480 14.51 7.54 -14.88
CA THR A 480 13.50 8.36 -14.22
C THR A 480 12.49 7.44 -13.55
N ASP A 481 12.13 7.73 -12.31
CA ASP A 481 11.19 6.91 -11.55
C ASP A 481 9.72 7.10 -11.98
N GLN A 482 8.83 6.32 -11.37
CA GLN A 482 7.38 6.41 -11.56
C GLN A 482 6.73 7.70 -11.01
N TYR A 483 7.50 8.56 -10.35
CA TYR A 483 7.06 9.83 -9.76
C TYR A 483 7.59 11.06 -10.53
N GLY A 484 8.59 10.88 -11.40
CA GLY A 484 9.22 11.92 -12.22
C GLY A 484 10.60 12.37 -11.73
N ASN A 485 11.20 11.72 -10.73
CA ASN A 485 12.55 12.03 -10.25
C ASN A 485 13.59 11.46 -11.21
N VAL A 486 14.48 12.32 -11.72
CA VAL A 486 15.47 11.97 -12.76
C VAL A 486 16.82 11.68 -12.12
N ALA A 487 17.39 10.51 -12.41
CA ALA A 487 18.72 10.11 -11.96
C ALA A 487 19.81 11.12 -12.36
N ALA A 488 20.88 11.20 -11.57
CA ALA A 488 22.12 11.78 -12.07
C ALA A 488 22.63 10.91 -13.24
N PRO A 489 22.95 11.50 -14.41
CA PRO A 489 23.39 10.71 -15.56
C PRO A 489 24.76 10.07 -15.30
N VAL A 490 24.89 8.80 -15.69
CA VAL A 490 26.14 8.03 -15.56
C VAL A 490 26.74 7.83 -16.94
N THR A 491 28.02 8.15 -17.10
CA THR A 491 28.75 7.98 -18.36
C THR A 491 29.61 6.73 -18.34
N VAL A 492 29.56 5.93 -19.40
CA VAL A 492 30.36 4.72 -19.59
C VAL A 492 31.22 4.87 -20.84
N THR A 493 32.50 4.49 -20.77
CA THR A 493 33.39 4.49 -21.95
C THR A 493 33.27 3.17 -22.71
N VAL A 494 32.91 3.23 -23.99
CA VAL A 494 32.89 2.06 -24.88
C VAL A 494 34.12 2.10 -25.76
N HIS A 495 34.98 1.10 -25.64
CA HIS A 495 36.16 0.93 -26.47
C HIS A 495 35.81 0.00 -27.65
N ILE A 496 35.89 0.50 -28.88
CA ILE A 496 35.83 -0.33 -30.08
C ILE A 496 37.26 -0.62 -30.49
N VAL A 497 37.63 -1.90 -30.50
CA VAL A 497 38.97 -2.37 -30.87
C VAL A 497 38.89 -3.34 -32.03
N ASP A 498 40.01 -3.53 -32.73
CA ASP A 498 40.17 -4.62 -33.68
C ASP A 498 41.38 -5.45 -33.24
N THR A 499 41.12 -6.70 -32.82
CA THR A 499 42.15 -7.69 -32.50
C THR A 499 42.22 -8.84 -33.53
N THR A 500 41.52 -8.72 -34.67
CA THR A 500 41.27 -9.80 -35.61
C THR A 500 42.29 -9.81 -36.75
N ALA A 501 43.42 -10.49 -36.53
CA ALA A 501 44.48 -10.60 -37.52
C ALA A 501 44.04 -11.19 -38.88
N PRO A 502 44.44 -10.57 -40.02
CA PRO A 502 44.00 -10.97 -41.36
C PRO A 502 44.35 -12.42 -41.74
N VAL A 503 43.48 -13.06 -42.53
CA VAL A 503 43.65 -14.44 -42.99
C VAL A 503 44.10 -14.46 -44.44
N ILE A 504 45.40 -14.63 -44.65
CA ILE A 504 45.98 -14.87 -45.97
C ILE A 504 45.42 -16.16 -46.57
N THR A 505 44.92 -16.08 -47.79
CA THR A 505 44.54 -17.22 -48.64
C THR A 505 45.32 -17.16 -49.94
N ALA A 506 45.91 -18.29 -50.34
CA ALA A 506 46.71 -18.41 -51.56
C ALA A 506 46.79 -19.88 -52.01
N SER A 507 47.14 -20.12 -53.27
CA SER A 507 47.43 -21.45 -53.81
C SER A 507 48.72 -22.00 -53.19
N PRO A 508 48.75 -23.25 -52.68
CA PRO A 508 49.88 -23.76 -51.91
C PRO A 508 51.12 -24.11 -52.76
N THR A 509 51.02 -24.08 -54.08
CA THR A 509 52.09 -24.45 -55.01
C THR A 509 51.94 -23.71 -56.34
N VAL A 510 53.05 -23.27 -56.91
CA VAL A 510 53.18 -22.78 -58.29
C VAL A 510 54.43 -23.40 -58.94
N THR A 511 54.49 -23.42 -60.27
CA THR A 511 55.61 -23.98 -61.03
C THR A 511 56.02 -23.02 -62.14
N TYR A 512 57.33 -22.84 -62.30
CA TYR A 512 57.96 -22.02 -63.33
C TYR A 512 59.10 -22.81 -63.99
N ASP A 513 59.48 -22.42 -65.20
CA ASP A 513 60.62 -23.01 -65.89
C ASP A 513 61.94 -22.38 -65.42
N ILE A 514 63.05 -23.12 -65.58
CA ILE A 514 64.41 -22.62 -65.32
C ILE A 514 64.70 -21.33 -66.11
N ASP A 515 65.44 -20.41 -65.49
CA ASP A 515 65.81 -19.09 -66.04
C ASP A 515 64.63 -18.16 -66.41
N GLN A 516 63.38 -18.52 -66.06
CA GLN A 516 62.24 -17.60 -66.13
C GLN A 516 62.46 -16.39 -65.20
N THR A 517 61.93 -15.22 -65.58
CA THR A 517 61.86 -14.02 -64.71
C THR A 517 60.42 -13.77 -64.32
N VAL A 518 60.17 -13.58 -63.02
CA VAL A 518 58.86 -13.34 -62.39
C VAL A 518 59.06 -12.29 -61.30
N SER A 519 58.21 -11.27 -61.21
CA SER A 519 58.25 -10.32 -60.07
C SER A 519 57.44 -10.82 -58.87
N GLU A 520 57.63 -10.24 -57.69
CA GLU A 520 56.77 -10.55 -56.53
C GLU A 520 55.28 -10.34 -56.83
N ALA A 521 54.91 -9.31 -57.60
CA ALA A 521 53.53 -9.06 -57.99
C ALA A 521 52.98 -10.16 -58.91
N ASP A 522 53.72 -10.55 -59.95
CA ASP A 522 53.33 -11.65 -60.84
C ASP A 522 53.21 -12.99 -60.08
N PHE A 523 54.08 -13.20 -59.09
CA PHE A 523 54.02 -14.36 -58.20
C PHE A 523 52.72 -14.36 -57.37
N LEU A 524 52.43 -13.27 -56.65
CA LEU A 524 51.23 -13.13 -55.81
C LEU A 524 49.94 -13.30 -56.63
N ASP A 525 49.87 -12.73 -57.83
CA ASP A 525 48.76 -12.92 -58.77
C ASP A 525 48.65 -14.39 -59.22
N SER A 526 49.77 -15.04 -59.58
CA SER A 526 49.77 -16.43 -60.08
C SER A 526 49.30 -17.47 -59.05
N ILE A 527 49.42 -17.16 -57.76
CA ILE A 527 48.90 -18.00 -56.66
C ILE A 527 47.52 -17.53 -56.16
N VAL A 528 46.99 -16.42 -56.69
CA VAL A 528 45.76 -15.76 -56.25
C VAL A 528 45.81 -15.41 -54.76
N ALA A 529 46.92 -14.79 -54.34
CA ALA A 529 47.11 -14.34 -52.96
C ALA A 529 46.19 -13.16 -52.62
N LYS A 530 45.42 -13.31 -51.53
CA LYS A 530 44.57 -12.27 -50.97
C LYS A 530 44.32 -12.53 -49.49
N THR A 531 44.04 -11.50 -48.71
CA THR A 531 43.42 -11.66 -47.39
C THR A 531 41.89 -11.69 -47.53
N ASP A 532 41.20 -11.80 -46.40
CA ASP A 532 39.75 -11.66 -46.24
C ASP A 532 39.29 -10.21 -46.02
N ASP A 533 40.13 -9.38 -45.40
CA ASP A 533 39.89 -7.96 -45.09
C ASP A 533 40.33 -6.97 -46.20
N GLY A 534 41.23 -7.39 -47.10
CA GLY A 534 41.86 -6.55 -48.11
C GLY A 534 43.24 -5.97 -47.75
N SER A 535 43.81 -6.33 -46.58
CA SER A 535 45.16 -5.93 -46.17
C SER A 535 46.27 -6.41 -47.11
N THR A 536 47.33 -5.60 -47.19
CA THR A 536 48.46 -5.82 -48.11
C THR A 536 49.24 -7.08 -47.74
N ILE A 537 49.52 -7.93 -48.74
CA ILE A 537 50.42 -9.08 -48.61
C ILE A 537 51.83 -8.69 -49.04
N THR A 538 52.82 -9.22 -48.32
CA THR A 538 54.26 -9.16 -48.62
C THR A 538 54.84 -10.57 -48.54
N SER A 539 56.00 -10.81 -49.15
CA SER A 539 56.66 -12.12 -49.12
C SER A 539 58.19 -12.02 -49.05
N ASP A 540 58.85 -13.17 -48.92
CA ASP A 540 60.30 -13.33 -49.07
C ASP A 540 60.71 -13.75 -50.50
N PHE A 541 59.79 -13.74 -51.48
CA PHE A 541 59.92 -14.35 -52.82
C PHE A 541 61.25 -14.04 -53.52
N GLU A 542 61.60 -12.76 -53.68
CA GLU A 542 62.82 -12.33 -54.40
C GLU A 542 64.12 -12.82 -53.74
N THR A 543 64.07 -13.20 -52.45
CA THR A 543 65.20 -13.73 -51.69
C THR A 543 65.16 -15.25 -51.50
N ALA A 544 63.98 -15.85 -51.65
CA ALA A 544 63.73 -17.26 -51.37
C ALA A 544 63.81 -18.16 -52.62
N VAL A 545 63.55 -17.65 -53.83
CA VAL A 545 63.49 -18.44 -55.08
C VAL A 545 64.73 -18.20 -55.94
N ILE A 546 65.35 -19.28 -56.45
CA ILE A 546 66.53 -19.20 -57.32
C ILE A 546 66.24 -19.89 -58.67
N PHE A 547 65.77 -19.11 -59.65
CA PHE A 547 65.34 -19.60 -60.97
C PHE A 547 66.42 -20.32 -61.79
N ALA A 548 67.71 -20.11 -61.50
CA ALA A 548 68.83 -20.79 -62.17
C ALA A 548 69.12 -22.21 -61.64
N VAL A 549 68.34 -22.71 -60.66
CA VAL A 549 68.53 -24.03 -60.04
C VAL A 549 67.18 -24.75 -59.94
N PRO A 550 66.98 -25.89 -60.64
CA PRO A 550 65.77 -26.70 -60.48
C PRO A 550 65.63 -27.25 -59.05
N GLY A 551 64.43 -27.14 -58.49
CA GLY A 551 64.17 -27.48 -57.09
C GLY A 551 62.82 -26.99 -56.59
N GLU A 552 62.56 -27.21 -55.29
CA GLU A 552 61.37 -26.70 -54.58
C GLU A 552 61.79 -25.68 -53.53
N TYR A 553 61.33 -24.43 -53.72
CA TYR A 553 61.57 -23.30 -52.83
C TYR A 553 60.34 -23.04 -51.97
N THR A 554 60.53 -22.63 -50.72
CA THR A 554 59.43 -22.26 -49.83
C THR A 554 59.41 -20.75 -49.66
N VAL A 555 58.31 -20.13 -50.06
CA VAL A 555 58.07 -18.69 -49.94
C VAL A 555 57.07 -18.44 -48.80
N THR A 556 57.36 -17.46 -47.95
CA THR A 556 56.54 -17.10 -46.78
C THR A 556 55.79 -15.80 -47.05
N LEU A 557 54.46 -15.88 -47.11
CA LEU A 557 53.56 -14.73 -47.19
C LEU A 557 53.28 -14.18 -45.79
N GLN A 558 53.29 -12.85 -45.65
CA GLN A 558 52.99 -12.11 -44.43
C GLN A 558 52.07 -10.93 -44.74
N SER A 559 51.22 -10.56 -43.78
CA SER A 559 50.31 -9.42 -43.88
C SER A 559 50.07 -8.84 -42.49
N THR A 560 49.71 -7.57 -42.43
CA THR A 560 49.37 -6.84 -41.20
C THR A 560 48.33 -5.80 -41.57
N ASP A 561 47.28 -5.70 -40.76
CA ASP A 561 46.19 -4.76 -41.00
C ASP A 561 46.55 -3.31 -40.59
N SER A 562 45.57 -2.41 -40.72
CA SER A 562 45.68 -1.01 -40.29
C SER A 562 45.76 -0.82 -38.77
N SER A 563 45.32 -1.80 -37.99
CA SER A 563 45.26 -1.80 -36.53
C SER A 563 46.55 -2.32 -35.90
N GLY A 564 47.32 -3.09 -36.66
CA GLY A 564 48.61 -3.68 -36.29
C GLY A 564 48.56 -5.19 -36.04
N ASN A 565 47.44 -5.89 -36.27
CA ASN A 565 47.38 -7.33 -36.04
C ASN A 565 48.04 -8.10 -37.20
N VAL A 566 48.86 -9.10 -36.87
CA VAL A 566 49.75 -9.77 -37.83
C VAL A 566 49.16 -11.13 -38.24
N ALA A 567 48.96 -11.31 -39.55
CA ALA A 567 48.48 -12.54 -40.14
C ALA A 567 49.35 -13.76 -39.78
N LYS A 568 48.73 -14.93 -39.64
CA LYS A 568 49.47 -16.19 -39.54
C LYS A 568 50.20 -16.46 -40.87
N PRO A 569 51.54 -16.56 -40.90
CA PRO A 569 52.26 -16.63 -42.17
C PRO A 569 51.92 -17.87 -42.98
N VAL A 570 51.58 -17.69 -44.26
CA VAL A 570 51.25 -18.77 -45.19
C VAL A 570 52.48 -19.14 -45.99
N ARG A 571 52.71 -20.44 -46.22
CA ARG A 571 53.84 -20.94 -46.99
C ARG A 571 53.41 -21.55 -48.31
N VAL A 572 54.12 -21.17 -49.37
CA VAL A 572 53.85 -21.54 -50.76
C VAL A 572 55.08 -22.23 -51.33
N THR A 573 54.87 -23.34 -52.06
CA THR A 573 55.96 -24.07 -52.72
C THR A 573 56.13 -23.59 -54.16
N VAL A 574 57.25 -22.95 -54.48
CA VAL A 574 57.61 -22.56 -55.85
C VAL A 574 58.53 -23.63 -56.43
N LYS A 575 58.11 -24.27 -57.53
CA LYS A 575 58.87 -25.34 -58.19
C LYS A 575 59.53 -24.84 -59.45
N ILE A 576 60.84 -25.03 -59.59
CA ILE A 576 61.61 -24.71 -60.79
C ILE A 576 61.96 -26.02 -61.51
N VAL A 577 61.61 -26.13 -62.80
CA VAL A 577 61.75 -27.35 -63.60
C VAL A 577 62.60 -27.15 -64.87
N SER A 578 62.97 -28.24 -65.55
CA SER A 578 63.91 -28.26 -66.68
C SER A 578 63.37 -29.05 -67.89
N SER A 579 63.76 -28.65 -69.10
CA SER A 579 63.26 -29.15 -70.39
C SER A 579 63.52 -30.64 -70.66
N ALA A 580 62.71 -31.23 -71.56
CA ALA A 580 62.69 -32.67 -71.82
C ALA A 580 63.54 -33.12 -73.04
N VAL A 581 64.31 -34.20 -72.87
CA VAL A 581 65.18 -34.81 -73.89
C VAL A 581 64.47 -35.16 -75.23
N PRO A 582 65.13 -34.93 -76.39
CA PRO A 582 64.63 -35.39 -77.69
C PRO A 582 64.78 -36.91 -77.92
N VAL A 583 63.93 -37.49 -78.76
CA VAL A 583 63.90 -38.94 -79.07
C VAL A 583 63.98 -39.17 -80.58
N ILE A 584 64.89 -40.04 -81.04
CA ILE A 584 65.12 -40.35 -82.47
C ILE A 584 64.15 -41.45 -82.96
N SER A 585 63.66 -41.32 -84.19
CA SER A 585 62.87 -42.31 -84.93
C SER A 585 63.43 -42.49 -86.35
N ALA A 586 63.63 -43.75 -86.77
CA ALA A 586 64.19 -44.14 -88.07
C ALA A 586 63.73 -45.56 -88.46
N ASP A 587 64.04 -46.01 -89.68
CA ASP A 587 63.85 -47.40 -90.10
C ASP A 587 64.91 -48.34 -89.47
N SER A 588 64.74 -49.66 -89.62
CA SER A 588 65.71 -50.65 -89.12
C SER A 588 66.91 -50.86 -90.05
N ASP A 589 66.68 -50.75 -91.36
CA ASP A 589 67.62 -51.14 -92.39
C ASP A 589 67.36 -50.43 -93.73
N VAL A 590 68.43 -50.23 -94.51
CA VAL A 590 68.40 -49.56 -95.82
C VAL A 590 69.28 -50.33 -96.80
N THR A 591 68.77 -50.65 -98.00
CA THR A 591 69.51 -51.44 -99.00
C THR A 591 69.94 -50.60 -100.21
N TYR A 592 71.23 -50.65 -100.54
CA TYR A 592 71.83 -50.02 -101.72
C TYR A 592 72.52 -51.04 -102.64
N LYS A 593 72.67 -50.69 -103.91
CA LYS A 593 73.47 -51.46 -104.87
C LYS A 593 74.94 -51.08 -104.78
N GLN A 594 75.82 -52.05 -105.01
CA GLN A 594 77.26 -51.83 -105.11
C GLN A 594 77.56 -50.79 -106.20
N TYR A 595 78.45 -49.84 -105.89
CA TYR A 595 78.78 -48.66 -106.68
C TYR A 595 77.66 -47.62 -106.84
N ALA A 596 76.59 -47.66 -106.02
CA ALA A 596 75.67 -46.54 -105.90
C ALA A 596 76.36 -45.32 -105.25
N THR A 597 75.96 -44.11 -105.65
CA THR A 597 76.44 -42.85 -105.05
C THR A 597 75.39 -42.31 -104.08
N VAL A 598 75.63 -42.46 -102.78
CA VAL A 598 74.73 -42.03 -101.70
C VAL A 598 75.50 -41.12 -100.74
N SER A 599 74.90 -40.00 -100.31
CA SER A 599 75.43 -39.13 -99.26
C SER A 599 74.73 -39.38 -97.92
N ALA A 600 75.34 -38.97 -96.80
CA ALA A 600 74.69 -39.10 -95.49
C ALA A 600 73.30 -38.42 -95.41
N THR A 601 73.11 -37.29 -96.11
CA THR A 601 71.81 -36.60 -96.23
C THR A 601 70.82 -37.32 -97.14
N GLN A 602 71.29 -38.19 -98.06
CA GLN A 602 70.41 -39.08 -98.80
C GLN A 602 70.01 -40.27 -97.92
N PHE A 603 70.99 -40.91 -97.25
CA PHE A 603 70.75 -41.98 -96.31
C PHE A 603 69.74 -41.60 -95.22
N LEU A 604 69.92 -40.47 -94.52
CA LEU A 604 68.97 -40.00 -93.49
C LEU A 604 67.54 -39.78 -94.01
N ARG A 605 67.34 -39.59 -95.32
CA ARG A 605 66.02 -39.49 -95.95
C ARG A 605 65.45 -40.84 -96.38
N ASP A 606 66.30 -41.74 -96.87
CA ASP A 606 65.93 -43.11 -97.22
C ASP A 606 65.53 -43.91 -95.96
N ASP A 607 66.22 -43.64 -94.85
CA ASP A 607 66.04 -44.14 -93.46
C ASP A 607 64.90 -43.44 -92.68
N LYS A 608 64.29 -42.41 -93.27
CA LYS A 608 63.25 -41.54 -92.65
C LYS A 608 63.63 -40.95 -91.27
N ALA A 609 64.92 -40.74 -91.02
CA ALA A 609 65.44 -40.34 -89.72
C ALA A 609 64.89 -38.96 -89.27
N SER A 610 64.32 -38.92 -88.06
CA SER A 610 63.68 -37.75 -87.46
C SER A 610 63.80 -37.78 -85.93
N ALA A 611 63.48 -36.68 -85.24
CA ALA A 611 63.42 -36.68 -83.77
C ALA A 611 62.30 -35.77 -83.22
N SER A 612 61.85 -36.07 -81.99
CA SER A 612 60.96 -35.21 -81.20
C SER A 612 61.72 -34.01 -80.62
N ASN A 613 60.97 -33.07 -80.00
CA ASN A 613 61.48 -31.93 -79.25
C ASN A 613 62.60 -31.20 -80.01
N ASP A 614 62.27 -30.74 -81.23
CA ASP A 614 63.15 -29.99 -82.16
C ASP A 614 64.55 -30.59 -82.44
N GLY A 615 64.75 -31.88 -82.14
CA GLY A 615 66.02 -32.59 -82.32
C GLY A 615 66.49 -32.66 -83.77
N ILE A 616 67.70 -32.17 -84.04
CA ILE A 616 68.35 -32.23 -85.35
C ILE A 616 69.14 -33.54 -85.45
N VAL A 617 68.74 -34.45 -86.35
CA VAL A 617 69.37 -35.77 -86.53
C VAL A 617 70.63 -35.71 -87.42
N SER A 618 71.63 -36.51 -87.07
CA SER A 618 72.94 -36.66 -87.73
C SER A 618 73.37 -38.14 -87.73
N SER A 619 74.30 -38.54 -88.61
CA SER A 619 74.78 -39.93 -88.68
C SER A 619 76.24 -40.10 -89.11
N ASP A 620 76.82 -41.25 -88.80
CA ASP A 620 78.19 -41.66 -89.18
C ASP A 620 78.28 -42.38 -90.55
N PHE A 621 77.18 -42.42 -91.32
CA PHE A 621 77.05 -43.14 -92.60
C PHE A 621 78.27 -43.00 -93.52
N ALA A 622 78.75 -41.76 -93.70
CA ALA A 622 79.80 -41.43 -94.66
C ALA A 622 81.22 -41.88 -94.25
N SER A 623 81.44 -42.30 -93.00
CA SER A 623 82.70 -42.89 -92.54
C SER A 623 82.62 -44.41 -92.35
N VAL A 624 81.42 -44.99 -92.24
CA VAL A 624 81.23 -46.42 -91.95
C VAL A 624 80.85 -47.24 -93.20
N VAL A 625 80.03 -46.71 -94.12
CA VAL A 625 79.50 -47.49 -95.24
C VAL A 625 80.41 -47.44 -96.48
N ASN A 626 80.92 -48.58 -96.92
CA ASN A 626 81.68 -48.68 -98.18
C ASN A 626 80.84 -49.27 -99.31
N LEU A 627 80.16 -48.40 -100.06
CA LEU A 627 79.31 -48.77 -101.20
C LEU A 627 80.07 -49.47 -102.35
N GLY A 628 81.41 -49.46 -102.35
CA GLY A 628 82.24 -50.22 -103.29
C GLY A 628 82.35 -51.72 -102.97
N VAL A 629 81.97 -52.16 -101.78
CA VAL A 629 82.09 -53.55 -101.32
C VAL A 629 80.73 -54.04 -100.81
N ALA A 630 80.23 -55.13 -101.41
CA ALA A 630 78.99 -55.76 -100.98
C ALA A 630 79.12 -56.39 -99.58
N GLY A 631 78.13 -56.17 -98.73
CA GLY A 631 78.15 -56.52 -97.30
C GLY A 631 77.27 -55.59 -96.46
N ASP A 632 77.24 -55.83 -95.15
CA ASP A 632 76.36 -55.14 -94.20
C ASP A 632 77.17 -54.21 -93.29
N TYR A 633 76.68 -52.98 -93.09
CA TYR A 633 77.35 -51.92 -92.34
C TYR A 633 76.39 -51.34 -91.29
N VAL A 634 76.81 -51.21 -90.03
CA VAL A 634 75.95 -50.65 -88.97
C VAL A 634 76.27 -49.18 -88.75
N VAL A 635 75.27 -48.32 -88.99
CA VAL A 635 75.34 -46.85 -88.93
C VAL A 635 74.68 -46.36 -87.65
N THR A 636 75.25 -45.33 -87.02
CA THR A 636 74.73 -44.72 -85.78
C THR A 636 74.08 -43.36 -86.09
N LEU A 637 72.88 -43.14 -85.54
CA LEU A 637 72.15 -41.88 -85.56
C LEU A 637 72.27 -41.18 -84.20
N ASN A 638 72.44 -39.85 -84.21
CA ASN A 638 72.47 -39.00 -83.01
C ASN A 638 71.61 -37.75 -83.25
N ALA A 639 70.98 -37.19 -82.23
CA ALA A 639 70.24 -35.93 -82.34
C ALA A 639 70.45 -35.02 -81.12
N VAL A 640 70.29 -33.72 -81.32
CA VAL A 640 70.39 -32.68 -80.28
C VAL A 640 69.33 -31.62 -80.55
N ASN A 641 68.61 -31.14 -79.53
CA ASN A 641 67.63 -30.06 -79.69
C ASN A 641 68.28 -28.66 -79.64
N SER A 642 67.49 -27.60 -79.80
CA SER A 642 67.98 -26.21 -79.75
C SER A 642 68.54 -25.81 -78.39
N ASP A 643 68.08 -26.42 -77.29
CA ASP A 643 68.65 -26.25 -75.93
C ASP A 643 70.01 -26.98 -75.74
N GLY A 644 70.50 -27.71 -76.74
CA GLY A 644 71.75 -28.47 -76.66
C GLY A 644 71.63 -29.84 -75.96
N VAL A 645 70.43 -30.30 -75.65
CA VAL A 645 70.17 -31.58 -74.99
C VAL A 645 70.22 -32.73 -75.99
N ALA A 646 71.07 -33.73 -75.75
CA ALA A 646 71.30 -34.85 -76.65
C ALA A 646 70.32 -36.01 -76.46
N ALA A 647 69.89 -36.61 -77.57
CA ALA A 647 69.09 -37.83 -77.62
C ALA A 647 69.93 -39.09 -77.38
N VAL A 648 69.27 -40.19 -76.99
CA VAL A 648 69.89 -41.53 -76.98
C VAL A 648 70.16 -41.99 -78.42
N PRO A 649 71.39 -42.42 -78.78
CA PRO A 649 71.72 -42.82 -80.15
C PRO A 649 70.98 -44.09 -80.62
N VAL A 650 70.62 -44.12 -81.90
CA VAL A 650 69.94 -45.25 -82.58
C VAL A 650 70.89 -45.89 -83.58
N LYS A 651 70.68 -47.16 -83.96
CA LYS A 651 71.50 -47.88 -84.94
C LYS A 651 70.67 -48.51 -86.06
N VAL A 652 71.16 -48.40 -87.28
CA VAL A 652 70.51 -48.80 -88.54
C VAL A 652 71.47 -49.68 -89.34
N THR A 653 70.96 -50.70 -90.04
CA THR A 653 71.79 -51.60 -90.86
C THR A 653 71.72 -51.25 -92.35
N VAL A 654 72.85 -50.91 -92.96
CA VAL A 654 72.94 -50.61 -94.38
C VAL A 654 73.48 -51.83 -95.15
N HIS A 655 72.65 -52.41 -96.00
CA HIS A 655 72.97 -53.56 -96.84
C HIS A 655 73.46 -53.11 -98.22
N VAL A 656 74.62 -53.61 -98.68
CA VAL A 656 75.17 -53.31 -100.01
C VAL A 656 75.20 -54.58 -100.86
N ILE A 657 74.45 -54.60 -101.98
CA ILE A 657 74.25 -55.81 -102.81
C ILE A 657 74.90 -55.72 -104.20
N ALA A 658 75.48 -56.82 -104.68
CA ALA A 658 76.28 -56.88 -105.91
C ALA A 658 75.46 -56.87 -107.22
N SER A 659 76.10 -56.41 -108.30
CA SER A 659 75.51 -56.25 -109.64
C SER A 659 75.96 -57.34 -110.63
N LYS A 660 75.07 -57.79 -111.53
CA LYS A 660 75.30 -58.86 -112.52
C LYS A 660 75.46 -58.29 -113.95
N PRO A 661 76.27 -58.91 -114.86
CA PRO A 661 76.45 -58.41 -116.23
C PRO A 661 75.24 -58.58 -117.17
N ASP A 662 75.18 -57.73 -118.20
CA ASP A 662 74.08 -57.59 -119.18
C ASP A 662 74.14 -58.54 -120.40
N ASP A 663 73.03 -58.61 -121.16
CA ASP A 663 72.93 -59.15 -122.53
C ASP A 663 71.88 -58.34 -123.34
N PRO A 664 72.11 -57.92 -124.61
CA PRO A 664 71.32 -56.82 -125.22
C PRO A 664 70.58 -57.15 -126.55
N THR A 665 69.27 -57.37 -126.52
CA THR A 665 68.41 -57.32 -127.73
C THR A 665 66.98 -56.82 -127.51
N LYS A 666 66.60 -55.72 -128.21
CA LYS A 666 65.29 -55.40 -128.87
C LYS A 666 63.91 -55.63 -128.14
N PRO A 667 62.83 -54.89 -128.52
CA PRO A 667 62.73 -53.46 -128.90
C PRO A 667 61.43 -52.71 -128.44
N VAL A 668 61.44 -51.37 -128.44
CA VAL A 668 60.54 -50.43 -129.20
C VAL A 668 59.06 -50.91 -129.43
N GLU A 669 57.94 -50.23 -129.08
CA GLU A 669 57.57 -48.78 -129.17
C GLU A 669 56.35 -48.36 -128.25
N PRO A 670 55.47 -47.31 -128.46
CA PRO A 670 55.13 -46.37 -127.36
C PRO A 670 53.62 -46.08 -127.12
N THR A 671 53.30 -45.15 -126.20
CA THR A 671 52.30 -44.03 -126.26
C THR A 671 52.09 -43.44 -124.84
N ASN A 672 52.09 -42.12 -124.56
CA ASN A 672 51.17 -41.01 -124.90
C ASN A 672 49.92 -40.95 -123.95
N PRO A 673 49.29 -39.79 -123.63
CA PRO A 673 49.84 -38.68 -122.81
C PRO A 673 48.85 -38.12 -121.73
N ASP A 674 49.20 -36.96 -121.15
CA ASP A 674 48.33 -35.83 -120.74
C ASP A 674 48.01 -35.52 -119.23
N LYS A 675 48.52 -34.34 -118.82
CA LYS A 675 47.94 -33.23 -118.01
C LYS A 675 47.05 -33.43 -116.74
N THR A 676 47.49 -32.74 -115.68
CA THR A 676 46.74 -31.83 -114.74
C THR A 676 45.68 -32.34 -113.74
N LYS A 677 45.87 -31.94 -112.45
CA LYS A 677 44.95 -31.28 -111.45
C LYS A 677 43.44 -31.68 -111.34
N PRO A 678 42.72 -31.48 -110.20
CA PRO A 678 43.12 -30.92 -108.87
C PRO A 678 42.52 -31.61 -107.60
N THR A 679 42.86 -31.06 -106.41
CA THR A 679 42.14 -30.97 -105.08
C THR A 679 40.75 -31.63 -104.88
N LYS A 680 40.29 -32.05 -103.67
CA LYS A 680 40.07 -31.25 -102.42
C LYS A 680 39.35 -32.07 -101.29
N SER A 681 39.36 -31.61 -100.00
CA SER A 681 38.28 -31.80 -98.97
C SER A 681 38.04 -33.21 -98.33
N GLN A 682 37.42 -33.47 -97.13
CA GLN A 682 36.98 -32.67 -95.94
C GLN A 682 36.40 -33.52 -94.73
N ILE A 683 36.28 -32.91 -93.52
CA ILE A 683 35.42 -33.13 -92.28
C ILE A 683 35.35 -34.43 -91.40
N ASP A 684 35.05 -34.15 -90.11
CA ASP A 684 34.18 -34.84 -89.10
C ASP A 684 34.63 -36.07 -88.26
N SER A 685 33.90 -36.45 -87.18
CA SER A 685 33.81 -35.83 -85.81
C SER A 685 33.05 -36.76 -84.79
N GLY A 686 33.05 -36.44 -83.49
CA GLY A 686 31.86 -36.66 -82.60
C GLY A 686 31.81 -37.74 -81.47
N LYS A 687 32.06 -37.30 -80.21
CA LYS A 687 31.37 -37.65 -78.92
C LYS A 687 31.40 -39.09 -78.30
N MET A 688 31.03 -39.14 -77.00
CA MET A 688 31.16 -40.25 -76.02
C MET A 688 29.81 -40.88 -75.57
N GLN A 689 29.83 -42.07 -74.95
CA GLN A 689 28.77 -42.59 -74.08
C GLN A 689 29.22 -43.72 -73.08
N ASN A 690 28.43 -43.95 -72.02
CA ASN A 690 28.23 -45.19 -71.20
C ASN A 690 28.94 -45.48 -69.84
N VAL A 691 28.27 -45.07 -68.73
CA VAL A 691 27.69 -45.85 -67.57
C VAL A 691 27.90 -47.41 -67.47
N PRO A 692 27.71 -48.10 -66.30
CA PRO A 692 28.25 -47.99 -64.92
C PRO A 692 28.59 -49.35 -64.20
N ARG A 693 29.03 -49.38 -62.91
CA ARG A 693 28.65 -50.44 -61.92
C ARG A 693 28.95 -50.16 -60.42
N LEU A 694 28.27 -50.95 -59.55
CA LEU A 694 28.35 -51.11 -58.06
C LEU A 694 29.26 -52.34 -57.69
N PRO A 695 29.54 -52.76 -56.41
CA PRO A 695 28.83 -52.50 -55.12
C PRO A 695 29.66 -52.41 -53.77
N GLU A 696 28.93 -52.19 -52.64
CA GLU A 696 29.04 -52.76 -51.26
C GLU A 696 30.24 -52.60 -50.26
N THR A 697 29.89 -52.17 -49.01
CA THR A 697 30.47 -52.46 -47.65
C THR A 697 31.94 -52.10 -47.32
N GLY A 698 32.37 -51.71 -46.10
CA GLY A 698 31.75 -51.57 -44.75
C GLY A 698 32.41 -52.50 -43.68
N ASP A 699 32.64 -52.18 -42.39
CA ASP A 699 32.48 -50.97 -41.52
C ASP A 699 33.28 -51.16 -40.17
N SER A 700 33.61 -50.12 -39.38
CA SER A 700 34.26 -50.27 -38.04
C SER A 700 34.19 -49.08 -37.02
N SER A 701 33.29 -49.18 -36.03
CA SER A 701 33.46 -48.98 -34.54
C SER A 701 34.33 -47.82 -33.97
N LEU A 702 33.80 -46.87 -33.16
CA LEU A 702 33.45 -46.87 -31.69
C LEU A 702 34.65 -46.68 -30.72
N PRO A 703 34.52 -46.11 -29.47
CA PRO A 703 33.43 -46.16 -28.45
C PRO A 703 32.71 -44.80 -28.20
N LEU A 704 31.53 -44.63 -27.53
CA LEU A 704 30.79 -45.29 -26.41
C LEU A 704 31.24 -44.78 -25.00
N ALA A 705 30.41 -44.28 -24.06
CA ALA A 705 28.94 -44.02 -23.96
C ALA A 705 28.68 -42.49 -23.76
N GLY A 706 27.74 -41.91 -22.97
CA GLY A 706 26.67 -42.34 -22.03
C GLY A 706 26.33 -41.21 -21.02
N PHE A 707 25.25 -41.19 -20.21
CA PHE A 707 24.01 -41.99 -20.14
C PHE A 707 22.99 -41.35 -19.13
N GLY A 708 21.70 -41.16 -19.47
CA GLY A 708 20.61 -40.73 -18.55
C GLY A 708 19.79 -39.50 -19.00
N TRP A 709 18.48 -39.30 -18.77
CA TRP A 709 17.24 -40.10 -18.67
C TRP A 709 16.10 -39.12 -18.22
N ILE A 710 14.82 -39.51 -18.33
CA ILE A 710 13.54 -38.76 -18.08
C ILE A 710 12.93 -38.21 -19.38
N VAL A 711 11.95 -38.84 -20.05
CA VAL A 711 10.62 -39.40 -19.65
C VAL A 711 9.54 -38.32 -19.46
N LEU A 712 8.74 -38.11 -20.50
CA LEU A 712 7.45 -37.41 -20.48
C LEU A 712 6.34 -38.34 -19.96
N ILE A 713 5.46 -37.81 -19.11
CA ILE A 713 4.14 -38.40 -18.78
C ILE A 713 3.08 -37.29 -18.92
N ALA A 714 1.89 -37.64 -19.39
CA ALA A 714 0.83 -36.69 -19.77
C ALA A 714 -0.37 -36.68 -18.81
N GLY A 715 -1.10 -35.56 -18.80
CA GLY A 715 -2.38 -35.39 -18.13
C GLY A 715 -2.32 -34.73 -16.73
N ALA A 716 -3.43 -34.27 -16.15
CA ALA A 716 -4.75 -34.01 -16.71
C ALA A 716 -5.65 -33.21 -15.74
N LEU A 717 -6.67 -32.53 -16.29
CA LEU A 717 -7.97 -32.17 -15.66
C LEU A 717 -8.06 -31.08 -14.55
N LEU A 718 -9.20 -30.35 -14.65
CA LEU A 718 -10.05 -29.77 -13.60
C LEU A 718 -9.63 -28.55 -12.73
N LEU A 719 -10.26 -27.41 -13.07
CA LEU A 719 -11.31 -26.77 -12.24
C LEU A 719 -11.41 -27.13 -10.74
N LYS A 720 -11.23 -26.13 -9.85
CA LYS A 720 -12.25 -25.84 -8.82
C LYS A 720 -12.25 -24.41 -8.26
N LYS A 721 -13.41 -24.04 -7.70
CA LYS A 721 -13.72 -22.79 -6.99
C LYS A 721 -13.44 -22.90 -5.49
N ARG A 722 -13.20 -21.73 -4.87
CA ARG A 722 -13.50 -21.35 -3.47
C ARG A 722 -12.91 -22.19 -2.33
N SER A 723 -12.25 -21.48 -1.41
CA SER A 723 -12.94 -21.08 -0.16
C SER A 723 -12.87 -19.56 -0.05
#